data_AF-A0A0G4LGM7-F1
#
_entry.id   AF-A0A0G4LGM7-F1
#
_cell.length_a   1.000
_cell.length_b   1.000
_cell.length_c   1.000
_cell.angle_alpha   90.00
_cell.angle_beta   90.00
_cell.angle_gamma   90.00
#
_symmetry.space_group_name_H-M   'P 1'
#
loop_
_entity.id
_entity.type
_entity.pdbx_description
1 polymer ?
#
loop_
_entity_poly.entity_id
_entity_poly.type
_entity_poly.pdbx_seq_one_letter_code
_entity_poly.pdbx_strand_id
1 'polypeptide(L)'
;MKFDALQPSRGTFNYGNADRIVAQAKANGMNMRCHALIWHSQVPSWVSNGNFDRTTMISILETHIRNVVTHFRGSCYAWDVVNEALNEDGTYRTTDSVWYRTIGVDYIPLAFKAARAADPSAKLYYHDYNCDRPGRKAPGAQNLIRMVRDAGAPIDGMGLQDHMTTGQIGSLATLTENLRAFANLNVDVAYTELDIVARSGSSQFQQQATDWATVVQACLAIARCVGITGWGFTDAHTWIGGGNPLIWDANYQKKPAYNGILTAWGGSSGTPPTTPPTTPPPSGNCSPLYGQCGGQGYMGSTCCSQGTCRAQNQWYSQYIMAPNGISGQHGEPASQSSKKRVLIVGAGAAGMSAAHHLSQHRDRFDVTLIDAVDYCGGQAFSIPLDKERYGASWCNQGVQGGSYIFHHTFTMFNRQGYQADPVNLHVSFGKDETFWTNVFPTKVLAEHQSEVRRFAKVLKFMRWFEVFFALLPLRLVLKMFFFSEDFINIVALPMTALFLGTGNATPEVPAVMLERLCTSPTYGMWYPANENTVVDNKPPMVVFPNFSEFYSTWKQDLESRGVTVRLRARRPAEDSHNPAGADQDIPPQDEFFDELVLCTLADTAKRVLGKTASWRERKVLGSAKFSDDITITHNDSDYMKKHYENFYREDLAVRDTNGVDQSGRLEEARTSFRPMYYIKMYDQDRQKLEMCFDTTNYQSQFPEKVPFEQHVFQTIYLNKDRDSELWSDNEIAEDKVIRKDWWHQLCHSYTHYLLVVPWIMFLQARNSVRFGGSWTLVNAHEVAIISGLAAAVDLGADYPEDLENDRFAFLCFRLYYLLGYGKWYRRKYSKGAPTTQLARDGASWPTSTYGGVYQGPGVATQERRCWRQEMKTGRSTDNLAQDNGGRSQP
;
A
#
# COMPACT_ATOMS: atom_id res chain seq x y z
N MET A 1 2.17 -20.88 24.19
CA MET A 1 3.05 -19.90 24.86
C MET A 1 2.49 -19.59 26.25
N LYS A 2 2.25 -20.62 27.07
CA LYS A 2 1.56 -20.49 28.37
C LYS A 2 2.55 -20.15 29.49
N PHE A 3 2.04 -19.68 30.63
CA PHE A 3 2.87 -19.14 31.72
C PHE A 3 3.93 -20.15 32.19
N ASP A 4 3.52 -21.38 32.53
CA ASP A 4 4.41 -22.46 32.99
C ASP A 4 5.61 -22.72 32.07
N ALA A 5 5.39 -22.70 30.75
CA ALA A 5 6.41 -22.90 29.73
C ALA A 5 7.35 -21.69 29.59
N LEU A 6 6.80 -20.48 29.70
CA LEU A 6 7.56 -19.24 29.48
C LEU A 6 8.29 -18.74 30.70
N GLN A 7 7.81 -19.03 31.91
CA GLN A 7 8.42 -18.60 33.17
C GLN A 7 8.39 -19.73 34.22
N PRO A 8 9.17 -20.80 34.00
CA PRO A 8 9.14 -21.99 34.84
C PRO A 8 9.60 -21.74 36.29
N SER A 9 10.38 -20.68 36.54
CA SER A 9 10.75 -20.22 37.88
C SER A 9 10.71 -18.70 37.98
N ARG A 10 10.56 -18.15 39.19
CA ARG A 10 10.38 -16.71 39.41
C ARG A 10 11.55 -15.92 38.81
N GLY A 11 11.23 -15.01 37.89
CA GLY A 11 12.22 -14.15 37.22
C GLY A 11 13.06 -14.83 36.12
N THR A 12 12.93 -16.13 35.91
CA THR A 12 13.64 -16.85 34.83
C THR A 12 12.68 -17.16 33.70
N PHE A 13 12.97 -16.64 32.51
CA PHE A 13 12.14 -16.85 31.32
C PHE A 13 12.80 -17.81 30.34
N ASN A 14 11.98 -18.64 29.69
CA ASN A 14 12.40 -19.54 28.62
C ASN A 14 11.56 -19.30 27.36
N TYR A 15 12.16 -18.62 26.38
CA TYR A 15 11.50 -18.28 25.12
C TYR A 15 11.81 -19.24 23.97
N GLY A 16 12.83 -20.11 24.09
CA GLY A 16 13.42 -20.80 22.94
C GLY A 16 12.43 -21.59 22.07
N ASN A 17 11.51 -22.35 22.67
CA ASN A 17 10.49 -23.07 21.89
C ASN A 17 9.48 -22.13 21.24
N ALA A 18 9.09 -21.06 21.92
CA ALA A 18 8.17 -20.06 21.38
C ALA A 18 8.83 -19.22 20.27
N ASP A 19 10.10 -18.87 20.41
CA ASP A 19 10.90 -18.18 19.38
C ASP A 19 10.99 -19.00 18.10
N ARG A 20 11.17 -20.32 18.21
CA ARG A 20 11.17 -21.22 17.05
C ARG A 20 9.84 -21.20 16.30
N ILE A 21 8.72 -21.18 17.02
CA ILE A 21 7.38 -21.09 16.42
C ILE A 21 7.19 -19.73 15.72
N VAL A 22 7.59 -18.63 16.37
CA VAL A 22 7.52 -17.27 15.81
C VAL A 22 8.40 -17.12 14.58
N ALA A 23 9.62 -17.64 14.62
CA ALA A 23 10.54 -17.62 13.49
C ALA A 23 9.96 -18.37 12.28
N GLN A 24 9.36 -19.54 12.50
CA GLN A 24 8.72 -20.32 11.44
C GLN A 24 7.54 -19.54 10.82
N ALA A 25 6.69 -18.92 11.65
CA ALA A 25 5.57 -18.13 11.13
C ALA A 25 6.06 -16.94 10.30
N LYS A 26 7.05 -16.19 10.77
CA LYS A 26 7.66 -15.07 10.03
C LYS A 26 8.26 -15.50 8.70
N ALA A 27 9.03 -16.59 8.69
CA ALA A 27 9.67 -17.12 7.48
C ALA A 27 8.66 -17.52 6.39
N ASN A 28 7.40 -17.81 6.78
CA ASN A 28 6.33 -18.18 5.86
C ASN A 28 5.28 -17.08 5.67
N GLY A 29 5.55 -15.84 6.11
CA GLY A 29 4.61 -14.72 5.99
C GLY A 29 3.29 -14.92 6.74
N MET A 30 3.27 -15.73 7.80
CA MET A 30 2.08 -16.04 8.58
C MET A 30 1.89 -15.05 9.73
N ASN A 31 0.64 -14.66 9.98
CA ASN A 31 0.26 -13.90 11.18
C ASN A 31 0.28 -14.79 12.43
N MET A 32 0.70 -14.26 13.57
CA MET A 32 0.75 -15.00 14.84
C MET A 32 -0.20 -14.43 15.90
N ARG A 33 -1.15 -15.25 16.36
CA ARG A 33 -1.92 -15.00 17.60
C ARG A 33 -1.21 -15.72 18.75
N CYS A 34 -0.90 -15.00 19.82
CA CYS A 34 -0.17 -15.56 20.94
C CYS A 34 -1.10 -15.90 22.11
N HIS A 35 -0.93 -17.11 22.63
CA HIS A 35 -1.84 -17.74 23.59
C HIS A 35 -1.07 -18.48 24.70
N ALA A 36 -1.33 -18.23 25.98
CA ALA A 36 -2.09 -17.14 26.60
C ALA A 36 -1.29 -16.62 27.80
N LEU A 37 -1.47 -15.35 28.17
CA LEU A 37 -0.67 -14.70 29.20
C LEU A 37 -1.08 -15.13 30.62
N ILE A 38 -2.37 -15.06 30.93
CA ILE A 38 -2.92 -15.40 32.25
C ILE A 38 -4.02 -16.45 32.09
N TRP A 39 -3.88 -17.56 32.81
CA TRP A 39 -4.86 -18.64 32.87
C TRP A 39 -4.83 -19.31 34.25
N HIS A 40 -5.83 -20.12 34.59
CA HIS A 40 -5.93 -20.81 35.89
C HIS A 40 -5.25 -22.18 35.89
N SER A 41 -5.20 -22.89 34.75
CA SER A 41 -4.79 -24.30 34.68
C SER A 41 -3.27 -24.50 34.56
N GLN A 42 -2.62 -23.81 33.61
CA GLN A 42 -1.17 -23.96 33.31
C GLN A 42 -0.31 -22.86 33.94
N VAL A 43 -0.40 -22.78 35.27
CA VAL A 43 0.33 -21.83 36.10
C VAL A 43 1.54 -22.53 36.75
N PRO A 44 2.75 -21.94 36.72
CA PRO A 44 3.91 -22.56 37.36
C PRO A 44 3.66 -22.84 38.85
N SER A 45 4.21 -23.95 39.34
CA SER A 45 4.05 -24.36 40.74
C SER A 45 4.54 -23.30 41.75
N TRP A 46 5.58 -22.53 41.40
CA TRP A 46 6.09 -21.45 42.25
C TRP A 46 5.11 -20.29 42.42
N VAL A 47 4.18 -20.09 41.46
CA VAL A 47 3.09 -19.11 41.58
C VAL A 47 1.96 -19.71 42.40
N SER A 48 1.49 -20.91 42.04
CA SER A 48 0.35 -21.57 42.68
C SER A 48 0.58 -21.90 44.15
N ASN A 49 1.81 -22.25 44.52
CA ASN A 49 2.20 -22.66 45.88
C ASN A 49 3.03 -21.60 46.62
N GLY A 50 3.24 -20.42 46.01
CA GLY A 50 4.13 -19.40 46.54
C GLY A 50 3.60 -18.63 47.74
N ASN A 51 2.32 -18.79 48.10
CA ASN A 51 1.64 -18.11 49.21
C ASN A 51 1.89 -16.59 49.25
N PHE A 52 1.92 -15.96 48.07
CA PHE A 52 2.20 -14.53 47.95
C PHE A 52 1.02 -13.69 48.43
N ASP A 53 1.32 -12.53 49.02
CA ASP A 53 0.32 -11.50 49.28
C ASP A 53 -0.18 -10.86 47.97
N ARG A 54 -1.26 -10.08 48.07
CA ARG A 54 -1.89 -9.40 46.94
C ARG A 54 -0.90 -8.55 46.14
N THR A 55 -0.12 -7.71 46.82
CA THR A 55 0.81 -6.78 46.19
C THR A 55 1.88 -7.53 45.40
N THR A 56 2.44 -8.59 45.98
CA THR A 56 3.44 -9.44 45.35
C THR A 56 2.86 -10.18 44.16
N MET A 57 1.62 -10.69 44.25
CA MET A 57 0.97 -11.38 43.14
C MET A 57 0.67 -10.44 41.97
N ILE A 58 0.26 -9.19 42.23
CA ILE A 58 0.11 -8.17 41.19
C ILE A 58 1.45 -7.92 40.49
N SER A 59 2.53 -7.77 41.26
CA SER A 59 3.88 -7.58 40.71
C SER A 59 4.34 -8.78 39.86
N ILE A 60 4.01 -10.01 40.27
CA ILE A 60 4.28 -11.23 39.50
C ILE A 60 3.53 -11.21 38.16
N LEU A 61 2.24 -10.91 38.18
CA LEU A 61 1.39 -10.81 36.99
C LEU A 61 1.92 -9.75 36.01
N GLU A 62 2.19 -8.54 36.49
CA GLU A 62 2.69 -7.44 35.66
C GLU A 62 4.09 -7.74 35.11
N THR A 63 4.96 -8.35 35.93
CA THR A 63 6.31 -8.73 35.51
C THR A 63 6.27 -9.81 34.44
N HIS A 64 5.43 -10.83 34.60
CA HIS A 64 5.26 -11.88 33.60
C HIS A 64 4.81 -11.29 32.27
N ILE A 65 3.69 -10.57 32.28
CA ILE A 65 3.08 -9.96 31.10
C ILE A 65 4.07 -9.02 30.43
N ARG A 66 4.70 -8.12 31.18
CA ARG A 66 5.64 -7.15 30.63
C ARG A 66 6.80 -7.85 29.92
N ASN A 67 7.43 -8.84 30.52
CA ASN A 67 8.58 -9.52 29.89
C ASN A 67 8.15 -10.32 28.65
N VAL A 68 7.08 -11.12 28.76
CA VAL A 68 6.60 -11.96 27.64
C VAL A 68 6.12 -11.09 26.46
N VAL A 69 5.26 -10.11 26.71
CA VAL A 69 4.69 -9.26 25.66
C VAL A 69 5.78 -8.36 25.04
N THR A 70 6.74 -7.87 25.84
CA THR A 70 7.86 -7.08 25.30
C THR A 70 8.76 -7.94 24.42
N HIS A 71 9.06 -9.18 24.82
CA HIS A 71 9.92 -10.09 24.06
C HIS A 71 9.32 -10.39 22.67
N PHE A 72 8.01 -10.68 22.60
CA PHE A 72 7.33 -10.97 21.33
C PHE A 72 6.67 -9.76 20.66
N ARG A 73 7.03 -8.54 21.07
CA ARG A 73 6.43 -7.31 20.56
C ARG A 73 6.56 -7.23 19.03
N GLY A 74 5.46 -6.89 18.36
CA GLY A 74 5.39 -6.82 16.90
C GLY A 74 5.44 -8.18 16.18
N SER A 75 5.63 -9.29 16.91
CA SER A 75 5.53 -10.65 16.34
C SER A 75 4.11 -11.20 16.51
N CYS A 76 3.46 -10.92 17.65
CA CYS A 76 2.07 -11.29 17.91
C CYS A 76 1.12 -10.17 17.46
N TYR A 77 0.23 -10.41 16.49
CA TYR A 77 -0.79 -9.42 16.11
C TYR A 77 -1.89 -9.30 17.18
N ALA A 78 -2.11 -10.39 17.93
CA ALA A 78 -3.09 -10.46 19.01
C ALA A 78 -2.57 -11.33 20.17
N TRP A 79 -3.04 -11.01 21.39
CA TRP A 79 -2.80 -11.75 22.62
C TRP A 79 -4.12 -12.17 23.28
N ASP A 80 -4.21 -13.44 23.64
CA ASP A 80 -5.17 -13.92 24.65
C ASP A 80 -4.63 -13.55 26.02
N VAL A 81 -5.11 -12.42 26.55
CA VAL A 81 -4.56 -11.82 27.79
C VAL A 81 -5.03 -12.59 29.01
N VAL A 82 -6.32 -12.87 29.08
CA VAL A 82 -6.92 -13.70 30.14
C VAL A 82 -7.72 -14.80 29.47
N ASN A 83 -7.37 -16.05 29.77
CA ASN A 83 -8.05 -17.24 29.31
C ASN A 83 -8.95 -17.80 30.42
N GLU A 84 -10.20 -18.13 30.08
CA GLU A 84 -11.14 -18.93 30.91
C GLU A 84 -11.27 -18.47 32.36
N ALA A 85 -11.68 -17.21 32.56
CA ALA A 85 -11.89 -16.63 33.89
C ALA A 85 -13.28 -16.95 34.48
N LEU A 86 -14.16 -17.62 33.73
CA LEU A 86 -15.56 -17.86 34.11
C LEU A 86 -15.87 -19.34 34.29
N ASN A 87 -16.80 -19.61 35.22
CA ASN A 87 -17.48 -20.89 35.38
C ASN A 87 -18.57 -21.06 34.32
N GLU A 88 -19.14 -22.26 34.19
CA GLU A 88 -20.23 -22.56 33.23
C GLU A 88 -21.48 -21.70 33.44
N ASP A 89 -21.74 -21.27 34.67
CA ASP A 89 -22.88 -20.41 35.01
C ASP A 89 -22.63 -18.91 34.74
N GLY A 90 -21.46 -18.55 34.21
CA GLY A 90 -21.06 -17.18 33.92
C GLY A 90 -20.53 -16.38 35.13
N THR A 91 -20.39 -17.02 36.30
CA THR A 91 -19.72 -16.41 37.46
C THR A 91 -18.19 -16.51 37.34
N TYR A 92 -17.46 -15.65 38.05
CA TYR A 92 -16.00 -15.71 38.07
C TYR A 92 -15.49 -16.98 38.77
N ARG A 93 -14.40 -17.54 38.23
CA ARG A 93 -13.63 -18.62 38.87
C ARG A 93 -12.94 -18.11 40.13
N THR A 94 -13.52 -18.39 41.30
CA THR A 94 -13.04 -17.87 42.58
C THR A 94 -12.16 -18.82 43.37
N THR A 95 -12.33 -20.14 43.21
CA THR A 95 -11.68 -21.16 44.04
C THR A 95 -10.49 -21.83 43.38
N ASP A 96 -10.54 -22.04 42.07
CA ASP A 96 -9.52 -22.72 41.26
C ASP A 96 -8.48 -21.74 40.67
N SER A 97 -8.84 -20.47 40.47
CA SER A 97 -7.89 -19.43 40.03
C SER A 97 -7.06 -18.85 41.18
N VAL A 98 -5.75 -19.12 41.19
CA VAL A 98 -4.81 -18.48 42.14
C VAL A 98 -4.81 -16.95 42.01
N TRP A 99 -5.00 -16.44 40.80
CA TRP A 99 -5.10 -15.01 40.52
C TRP A 99 -6.30 -14.39 41.23
N TYR A 100 -7.48 -15.03 41.14
CA TYR A 100 -8.67 -14.54 41.83
C TYR A 100 -8.57 -14.70 43.34
N ARG A 101 -8.06 -15.83 43.86
CA ARG A 101 -7.92 -16.03 45.31
C ARG A 101 -7.04 -14.97 45.97
N THR A 102 -5.98 -14.52 45.29
CA THR A 102 -4.99 -13.60 45.86
C THR A 102 -5.26 -12.13 45.50
N ILE A 103 -5.65 -11.83 44.26
CA ILE A 103 -5.88 -10.46 43.76
C ILE A 103 -7.38 -10.11 43.69
N GLY A 104 -8.28 -11.08 43.72
CA GLY A 104 -9.69 -10.85 43.38
C GLY A 104 -9.86 -10.45 41.92
N VAL A 105 -11.08 -10.04 41.53
CA VAL A 105 -11.44 -9.75 40.13
C VAL A 105 -10.51 -8.74 39.42
N ASP A 106 -9.84 -7.88 40.17
CA ASP A 106 -8.94 -6.83 39.65
C ASP A 106 -7.77 -7.38 38.83
N TYR A 107 -7.39 -8.66 38.98
CA TYR A 107 -6.30 -9.23 38.18
C TYR A 107 -6.58 -9.14 36.67
N ILE A 108 -7.86 -9.17 36.27
CA ILE A 108 -8.29 -9.14 34.87
C ILE A 108 -7.95 -7.76 34.25
N PRO A 109 -8.51 -6.62 34.72
CA PRO A 109 -8.16 -5.32 34.16
C PRO A 109 -6.68 -4.96 34.36
N LEU A 110 -6.02 -5.43 35.44
CA LEU A 110 -4.58 -5.25 35.62
C LEU A 110 -3.78 -5.96 34.51
N ALA A 111 -4.15 -7.19 34.14
CA ALA A 111 -3.50 -7.92 33.05
C ALA A 111 -3.63 -7.20 31.70
N PHE A 112 -4.83 -6.70 31.37
CA PHE A 112 -5.05 -5.92 30.15
C PHE A 112 -4.26 -4.60 30.13
N LYS A 113 -4.18 -3.88 31.26
CA LYS A 113 -3.35 -2.68 31.39
C LYS A 113 -1.86 -2.99 31.19
N ALA A 114 -1.37 -4.05 31.83
CA ALA A 114 0.01 -4.48 31.70
C ALA A 114 0.35 -4.90 30.25
N ALA A 115 -0.54 -5.65 29.60
CA ALA A 115 -0.34 -6.10 28.23
C ALA A 115 -0.29 -4.91 27.25
N ARG A 116 -1.21 -3.95 27.37
CA ARG A 116 -1.19 -2.73 26.55
C ARG A 116 0.05 -1.88 26.78
N ALA A 117 0.49 -1.75 28.03
CA ALA A 117 1.68 -0.99 28.35
C ALA A 117 2.94 -1.60 27.72
N ALA A 118 3.00 -2.93 27.62
CA ALA A 118 4.10 -3.66 27.01
C ALA A 118 4.07 -3.61 25.46
N ASP A 119 2.90 -3.80 24.85
CA ASP A 119 2.70 -3.66 23.40
C ASP A 119 1.44 -2.84 23.08
N PRO A 120 1.60 -1.55 22.75
CA PRO A 120 0.47 -0.69 22.37
C PRO A 120 -0.23 -1.09 21.07
N SER A 121 0.42 -1.87 20.20
CA SER A 121 -0.10 -2.24 18.86
C SER A 121 -0.84 -3.57 18.82
N ALA A 122 -0.51 -4.53 19.70
CA ALA A 122 -1.17 -5.83 19.70
C ALA A 122 -2.64 -5.72 20.13
N LYS A 123 -3.50 -6.54 19.50
CA LYS A 123 -4.92 -6.66 19.90
C LYS A 123 -5.05 -7.53 21.15
N LEU A 124 -5.84 -7.09 22.12
CA LEU A 124 -5.96 -7.74 23.42
C LEU A 124 -7.33 -8.40 23.58
N TYR A 125 -7.33 -9.72 23.77
CA TYR A 125 -8.54 -10.54 23.84
C TYR A 125 -8.79 -11.10 25.24
N TYR A 126 -10.06 -11.12 25.65
CA TYR A 126 -10.55 -12.12 26.59
C TYR A 126 -10.92 -13.37 25.80
N HIS A 127 -10.57 -14.55 26.30
CA HIS A 127 -10.68 -15.79 25.55
C HIS A 127 -11.31 -16.88 26.42
N ASP A 128 -12.37 -17.55 25.94
CA ASP A 128 -13.10 -18.55 26.75
C ASP A 128 -13.91 -19.52 25.87
N TYR A 129 -14.15 -20.73 26.39
CA TYR A 129 -15.03 -21.73 25.79
C TYR A 129 -16.48 -21.62 26.28
N ASN A 130 -17.41 -22.23 25.55
CA ASN A 130 -18.85 -22.24 25.85
C ASN A 130 -19.49 -20.84 25.88
N CYS A 131 -18.79 -19.84 25.33
CA CYS A 131 -19.34 -18.50 25.07
C CYS A 131 -19.87 -18.39 23.64
N ASP A 132 -19.78 -19.46 22.88
CA ASP A 132 -19.96 -19.58 21.42
C ASP A 132 -21.43 -19.61 21.00
N ARG A 133 -22.31 -19.89 21.96
CA ARG A 133 -23.77 -19.95 21.80
C ARG A 133 -24.47 -19.24 22.96
N PRO A 134 -25.74 -18.85 22.79
CA PRO A 134 -26.54 -18.33 23.88
C PRO A 134 -26.62 -19.35 25.04
N GLY A 135 -26.19 -18.92 26.22
CA GLY A 135 -26.09 -19.71 27.43
C GLY A 135 -25.74 -18.80 28.61
N ARG A 136 -25.59 -19.33 29.82
CA ARG A 136 -25.30 -18.50 31.02
C ARG A 136 -23.92 -17.85 30.98
N LYS A 137 -22.95 -18.51 30.34
CA LYS A 137 -21.56 -18.06 30.28
C LYS A 137 -21.35 -16.85 29.36
N ALA A 138 -22.05 -16.79 28.21
CA ALA A 138 -21.92 -15.69 27.26
C ALA A 138 -22.27 -14.31 27.85
N PRO A 139 -23.39 -14.11 28.58
CA PRO A 139 -23.66 -12.88 29.34
C PRO A 139 -22.59 -12.59 30.42
N GLY A 140 -22.03 -13.61 31.06
CA GLY A 140 -20.90 -13.47 31.98
C GLY A 140 -19.66 -12.86 31.30
N ALA A 141 -19.29 -13.39 30.12
CA ALA A 141 -18.19 -12.86 29.31
C ALA A 141 -18.47 -11.42 28.82
N GLN A 142 -19.71 -11.13 28.42
CA GLN A 142 -20.13 -9.77 28.10
C GLN A 142 -19.98 -8.81 29.30
N ASN A 143 -20.36 -9.24 30.51
CA ASN A 143 -20.18 -8.46 31.74
C ASN A 143 -18.71 -8.24 32.07
N LEU A 144 -17.87 -9.26 31.86
CA LEU A 144 -16.42 -9.15 32.04
C LEU A 144 -15.82 -8.11 31.08
N ILE A 145 -16.19 -8.14 29.79
CA ILE A 145 -15.72 -7.16 28.81
C ILE A 145 -16.11 -5.73 29.24
N ARG A 146 -17.35 -5.53 29.69
CA ARG A 146 -17.79 -4.23 30.23
C ARG A 146 -16.96 -3.83 31.45
N MET A 147 -16.74 -4.74 32.39
CA MET A 147 -15.96 -4.49 33.61
C MET A 147 -14.51 -4.07 33.29
N VAL A 148 -13.85 -4.75 32.35
CA VAL A 148 -12.48 -4.39 31.93
C VAL A 148 -12.45 -2.97 31.36
N ARG A 149 -13.42 -2.64 30.50
CA ARG A 149 -13.56 -1.30 29.91
C ARG A 149 -13.86 -0.24 30.98
N ASP A 150 -14.77 -0.53 31.90
CA ASP A 150 -15.20 0.40 32.96
C ASP A 150 -14.05 0.66 33.96
N ALA A 151 -13.15 -0.30 34.14
CA ALA A 151 -11.90 -0.13 34.89
C ALA A 151 -10.83 0.70 34.14
N GLY A 152 -11.14 1.22 32.94
CA GLY A 152 -10.23 1.95 32.07
C GLY A 152 -9.14 1.08 31.45
N ALA A 153 -9.32 -0.24 31.44
CA ALA A 153 -8.39 -1.17 30.81
C ALA A 153 -8.77 -1.39 29.33
N PRO A 154 -7.78 -1.51 28.43
CA PRO A 154 -8.01 -1.72 27.01
C PRO A 154 -8.36 -3.18 26.73
N ILE A 155 -9.48 -3.41 26.07
CA ILE A 155 -9.89 -4.72 25.55
C ILE A 155 -10.39 -4.54 24.12
N ASP A 156 -9.78 -5.28 23.19
CA ASP A 156 -10.06 -5.13 21.77
C ASP A 156 -10.98 -6.23 21.25
N GLY A 157 -11.03 -7.40 21.92
CA GLY A 157 -11.72 -8.54 21.36
C GLY A 157 -12.19 -9.62 22.34
N MET A 158 -13.09 -10.47 21.85
CA MET A 158 -13.54 -11.73 22.45
C MET A 158 -13.09 -12.91 21.56
N GLY A 159 -12.33 -13.82 22.13
CA GLY A 159 -11.94 -15.09 21.51
C GLY A 159 -12.88 -16.19 21.99
N LEU A 160 -13.54 -16.83 21.03
CA LEU A 160 -14.51 -17.90 21.21
C LEU A 160 -13.82 -19.21 20.84
N GLN A 161 -13.62 -20.12 21.81
CA GLN A 161 -12.87 -21.35 21.55
C GLN A 161 -13.58 -22.28 20.57
N ASP A 162 -14.91 -22.42 20.69
CA ASP A 162 -15.74 -23.29 19.84
C ASP A 162 -15.35 -24.77 19.80
N HIS A 163 -15.14 -25.39 20.95
CA HIS A 163 -15.06 -26.85 21.02
C HIS A 163 -16.46 -27.46 20.85
N MET A 164 -16.76 -27.95 19.64
CA MET A 164 -18.12 -28.34 19.25
C MET A 164 -18.28 -29.83 18.93
N THR A 165 -19.53 -30.27 18.80
CA THR A 165 -19.90 -31.62 18.34
C THR A 165 -20.84 -31.50 17.16
N THR A 166 -20.67 -32.38 16.16
CA THR A 166 -21.49 -32.38 14.94
C THR A 166 -22.99 -32.41 15.25
N GLY A 167 -23.77 -31.59 14.54
CA GLY A 167 -25.23 -31.48 14.68
C GLY A 167 -25.68 -30.72 15.92
N GLN A 168 -24.76 -30.26 16.77
CA GLN A 168 -25.09 -29.55 18.00
C GLN A 168 -24.67 -28.08 17.96
N ILE A 169 -24.18 -27.58 16.83
CA ILE A 169 -23.58 -26.24 16.73
C ILE A 169 -24.55 -25.05 16.89
N GLY A 170 -25.86 -25.32 16.85
CA GLY A 170 -26.89 -24.29 16.78
C GLY A 170 -27.13 -23.83 15.34
N SER A 171 -28.16 -23.01 15.13
CA SER A 171 -28.45 -22.48 13.80
C SER A 171 -27.49 -21.34 13.42
N LEU A 172 -27.35 -21.08 12.11
CA LEU A 172 -26.64 -19.90 11.60
C LEU A 172 -27.09 -18.61 12.28
N ALA A 173 -28.42 -18.43 12.43
CA ALA A 173 -28.99 -17.26 13.09
C ALA A 173 -28.55 -17.15 14.55
N THR A 174 -28.57 -18.27 15.29
CA THR A 174 -28.16 -18.33 16.69
C THR A 174 -26.68 -17.96 16.88
N LEU A 175 -25.79 -18.51 16.05
CA LEU A 175 -24.36 -18.18 16.09
C LEU A 175 -24.12 -16.71 15.73
N THR A 176 -24.77 -16.23 14.67
CA THR A 176 -24.68 -14.84 14.21
C THR A 176 -25.16 -13.86 15.29
N GLU A 177 -26.28 -14.14 15.96
CA GLU A 177 -26.80 -13.31 17.04
C GLU A 177 -25.87 -13.28 18.25
N ASN A 178 -25.27 -14.42 18.60
CA ASN A 178 -24.33 -14.49 19.71
C ASN A 178 -23.05 -13.68 19.42
N LEU A 179 -22.46 -13.85 18.23
CA LEU A 179 -21.34 -13.04 17.76
C LEU A 179 -21.69 -11.53 17.75
N ARG A 180 -22.90 -11.18 17.27
CA ARG A 180 -23.39 -9.80 17.26
C ARG A 180 -23.50 -9.23 18.68
N ALA A 181 -23.92 -10.02 19.67
CA ALA A 181 -24.04 -9.57 21.05
C ALA A 181 -22.68 -9.14 21.64
N PHE A 182 -21.61 -9.87 21.35
CA PHE A 182 -20.25 -9.46 21.71
C PHE A 182 -19.77 -8.27 20.87
N ALA A 183 -19.96 -8.29 19.55
CA ALA A 183 -19.57 -7.18 18.68
C ALA A 183 -20.23 -5.84 19.07
N ASN A 184 -21.46 -5.87 19.58
CA ASN A 184 -22.19 -4.71 20.10
C ASN A 184 -21.56 -4.10 21.36
N LEU A 185 -20.63 -4.79 22.02
CA LEU A 185 -19.79 -4.23 23.09
C LEU A 185 -18.60 -3.43 22.54
N ASN A 186 -18.52 -3.26 21.23
CA ASN A 186 -17.46 -2.56 20.49
C ASN A 186 -16.10 -3.28 20.58
N VAL A 187 -16.14 -4.61 20.63
CA VAL A 187 -14.96 -5.48 20.54
C VAL A 187 -15.03 -6.33 19.28
N ASP A 188 -13.88 -6.74 18.76
CA ASP A 188 -13.79 -7.73 17.69
C ASP A 188 -14.14 -9.12 18.23
N VAL A 189 -14.66 -10.00 17.39
CA VAL A 189 -14.92 -11.40 17.74
C VAL A 189 -14.07 -12.31 16.86
N ALA A 190 -13.61 -13.42 17.38
CA ALA A 190 -12.86 -14.40 16.61
C ALA A 190 -13.16 -15.79 17.13
N TYR A 191 -13.33 -16.74 16.22
CA TYR A 191 -13.33 -18.15 16.52
C TYR A 191 -11.86 -18.61 16.57
N THR A 192 -11.39 -19.12 17.70
CA THR A 192 -9.95 -19.16 18.02
C THR A 192 -9.38 -20.56 18.23
N GLU A 193 -10.22 -21.54 18.58
CA GLU A 193 -9.79 -22.93 18.84
C GLU A 193 -10.79 -23.95 18.23
N LEU A 194 -11.35 -23.62 17.06
CA LEU A 194 -12.48 -24.35 16.50
C LEU A 194 -12.12 -25.80 16.17
N ASP A 195 -12.88 -26.72 16.74
CA ASP A 195 -12.87 -28.14 16.41
C ASP A 195 -14.29 -28.71 16.54
N ILE A 196 -14.68 -29.65 15.67
CA ILE A 196 -16.07 -30.15 15.62
C ILE A 196 -16.06 -31.67 15.63
N VAL A 197 -16.26 -32.30 16.79
CA VAL A 197 -16.19 -33.77 16.96
C VAL A 197 -17.22 -34.51 16.10
N ALA A 198 -16.72 -35.42 15.25
CA ALA A 198 -17.46 -36.36 14.40
C ALA A 198 -17.10 -37.82 14.74
N ARG A 199 -17.93 -38.47 15.58
CA ARG A 199 -17.62 -39.78 16.22
C ARG A 199 -17.32 -40.95 15.25
N SER A 200 -17.89 -40.98 14.03
CA SER A 200 -17.49 -41.80 12.86
C SER A 200 -18.67 -41.98 11.88
N GLY A 201 -18.39 -42.20 10.60
CA GLY A 201 -19.39 -42.48 9.54
C GLY A 201 -19.54 -41.36 8.51
N SER A 202 -19.88 -41.72 7.26
CA SER A 202 -19.97 -40.77 6.14
C SER A 202 -21.01 -39.65 6.38
N SER A 203 -22.14 -39.96 7.01
CA SER A 203 -23.16 -38.98 7.39
C SER A 203 -22.65 -37.97 8.43
N GLN A 204 -21.87 -38.43 9.42
CA GLN A 204 -21.26 -37.55 10.43
C GLN A 204 -20.23 -36.60 9.83
N PHE A 205 -19.43 -37.05 8.86
CA PHE A 205 -18.49 -36.17 8.15
C PHE A 205 -19.18 -35.17 7.23
N GLN A 206 -20.32 -35.54 6.64
CA GLN A 206 -21.12 -34.59 5.88
C GLN A 206 -21.77 -33.55 6.79
N GLN A 207 -22.29 -33.96 7.95
CA GLN A 207 -22.81 -33.02 8.95
C GLN A 207 -21.70 -32.10 9.46
N GLN A 208 -20.51 -32.64 9.73
CA GLN A 208 -19.32 -31.86 10.09
C GLN A 208 -19.01 -30.81 9.04
N ALA A 209 -19.11 -31.14 7.74
CA ALA A 209 -18.92 -30.16 6.67
C ALA A 209 -19.95 -29.04 6.70
N THR A 210 -21.23 -29.37 6.90
CA THR A 210 -22.30 -28.38 7.09
C THR A 210 -22.06 -27.50 8.29
N ASP A 211 -21.59 -28.07 9.40
CA ASP A 211 -21.35 -27.35 10.64
C ASP A 211 -20.17 -26.37 10.51
N TRP A 212 -19.05 -26.80 9.95
CA TRP A 212 -17.93 -25.92 9.62
C TRP A 212 -18.35 -24.78 8.68
N ALA A 213 -19.13 -25.09 7.62
CA ALA A 213 -19.66 -24.08 6.72
C ALA A 213 -20.57 -23.06 7.43
N THR A 214 -21.39 -23.53 8.37
CA THR A 214 -22.29 -22.68 9.16
C THR A 214 -21.51 -21.73 10.07
N VAL A 215 -20.45 -22.21 10.72
CA VAL A 215 -19.56 -21.36 11.55
C VAL A 215 -18.86 -20.30 10.68
N VAL A 216 -18.37 -20.69 9.50
CA VAL A 216 -17.79 -19.75 8.51
C VAL A 216 -18.80 -18.68 8.11
N GLN A 217 -20.02 -19.08 7.75
CA GLN A 217 -21.09 -18.14 7.38
C GLN A 217 -21.48 -17.21 8.53
N ALA A 218 -21.52 -17.71 9.77
CA ALA A 218 -21.82 -16.90 10.95
C ALA A 218 -20.76 -15.81 11.17
N CYS A 219 -19.49 -16.16 11.01
CA CYS A 219 -18.39 -15.19 11.08
C CYS A 219 -18.48 -14.16 9.95
N LEU A 220 -18.69 -14.60 8.69
CA LEU A 220 -18.85 -13.70 7.55
C LEU A 220 -20.04 -12.72 7.69
N ALA A 221 -21.09 -13.12 8.42
CA ALA A 221 -22.26 -12.28 8.67
C ALA A 221 -22.00 -11.14 9.67
N ILE A 222 -20.86 -11.14 10.36
CA ILE A 222 -20.50 -10.15 11.39
C ILE A 222 -19.22 -9.44 10.97
N ALA A 223 -19.34 -8.16 10.58
CA ALA A 223 -18.19 -7.36 10.11
C ALA A 223 -17.04 -7.22 11.12
N ARG A 224 -17.31 -7.45 12.41
CA ARG A 224 -16.31 -7.48 13.50
C ARG A 224 -15.79 -8.89 13.82
N CYS A 225 -16.21 -9.91 13.07
CA CYS A 225 -15.61 -11.23 13.16
C CYS A 225 -14.33 -11.26 12.33
N VAL A 226 -13.18 -11.32 12.99
CA VAL A 226 -11.88 -11.06 12.36
C VAL A 226 -11.11 -12.32 11.96
N GLY A 227 -11.65 -13.51 12.22
CA GLY A 227 -11.02 -14.75 11.79
C GLY A 227 -11.56 -16.00 12.45
N ILE A 228 -11.13 -17.12 11.88
CA ILE A 228 -11.39 -18.49 12.34
C ILE A 228 -10.06 -19.23 12.39
N THR A 229 -9.71 -19.74 13.57
CA THR A 229 -8.53 -20.59 13.79
C THR A 229 -9.01 -21.94 14.29
N GLY A 230 -8.59 -23.02 13.63
CA GLY A 230 -8.84 -24.38 14.12
C GLY A 230 -7.82 -24.81 15.17
N TRP A 231 -8.22 -25.63 16.14
CA TRP A 231 -7.31 -26.13 17.18
C TRP A 231 -6.50 -27.35 16.73
N GLY A 232 -5.66 -27.08 15.73
CA GLY A 232 -4.96 -28.07 14.93
C GLY A 232 -5.49 -28.11 13.50
N PHE A 233 -4.82 -28.88 12.66
CA PHE A 233 -5.23 -29.07 11.26
C PHE A 233 -5.52 -30.53 10.91
N THR A 234 -4.87 -31.50 11.55
CA THR A 234 -5.03 -32.94 11.28
C THR A 234 -5.51 -33.71 12.50
N ASP A 235 -6.45 -34.63 12.27
CA ASP A 235 -6.96 -35.56 13.28
C ASP A 235 -5.86 -36.44 13.91
N ALA A 236 -4.68 -36.57 13.27
CA ALA A 236 -3.56 -37.33 13.81
C ALA A 236 -3.05 -36.81 15.17
N HIS A 237 -3.20 -35.50 15.42
CA HIS A 237 -2.58 -34.82 16.58
C HIS A 237 -3.59 -34.01 17.40
N THR A 238 -4.88 -34.34 17.32
CA THR A 238 -5.92 -33.61 18.08
C THR A 238 -5.79 -33.83 19.60
N TRP A 239 -6.00 -32.76 20.37
CA TRP A 239 -6.00 -32.82 21.84
C TRP A 239 -7.18 -33.62 22.43
N ILE A 240 -8.28 -33.77 21.66
CA ILE A 240 -9.49 -34.49 22.09
C ILE A 240 -9.22 -36.00 22.24
N GLY A 241 -8.14 -36.51 21.64
CA GLY A 241 -7.75 -37.93 21.72
C GLY A 241 -8.65 -38.87 20.91
N GLY A 242 -9.51 -38.34 20.04
CA GLY A 242 -10.39 -39.11 19.16
C GLY A 242 -11.50 -38.26 18.52
N GLY A 243 -12.40 -38.92 17.77
CA GLY A 243 -13.61 -38.28 17.26
C GLY A 243 -13.43 -37.38 16.03
N ASN A 244 -12.32 -37.49 15.31
CA ASN A 244 -12.05 -36.86 14.00
C ASN A 244 -12.51 -35.38 13.90
N PRO A 245 -12.05 -34.47 14.77
CA PRO A 245 -12.67 -33.15 14.90
C PRO A 245 -12.14 -32.06 13.93
N LEU A 246 -11.03 -32.32 13.22
CA LEU A 246 -10.30 -31.34 12.40
C LEU A 246 -10.56 -31.49 10.90
N ILE A 247 -9.92 -30.65 10.07
CA ILE A 247 -10.25 -30.50 8.65
C ILE A 247 -9.50 -31.53 7.76
N TRP A 248 -8.36 -32.05 8.23
CA TRP A 248 -7.63 -33.16 7.62
C TRP A 248 -7.73 -34.41 8.48
N ASP A 249 -7.80 -35.58 7.85
CA ASP A 249 -7.81 -36.85 8.55
C ASP A 249 -6.41 -37.23 9.07
N ALA A 250 -6.32 -38.38 9.75
CA ALA A 250 -5.08 -38.88 10.32
C ALA A 250 -4.01 -39.25 9.27
N ASN A 251 -4.39 -39.38 7.99
CA ASN A 251 -3.50 -39.65 6.86
C ASN A 251 -3.21 -38.39 6.03
N TYR A 252 -3.50 -37.20 6.59
CA TYR A 252 -3.32 -35.91 5.94
C TYR A 252 -4.14 -35.74 4.66
N GLN A 253 -5.23 -36.48 4.49
CA GLN A 253 -6.19 -36.28 3.40
C GLN A 253 -7.26 -35.28 3.82
N LYS A 254 -7.75 -34.50 2.84
CA LYS A 254 -8.81 -33.51 3.06
C LYS A 254 -10.12 -34.23 3.41
N LYS A 255 -10.79 -33.80 4.48
CA LYS A 255 -12.13 -34.28 4.83
C LYS A 255 -13.21 -33.45 4.14
N PRO A 256 -14.47 -33.91 4.10
CA PRO A 256 -15.60 -33.11 3.59
C PRO A 256 -15.69 -31.71 4.21
N ALA A 257 -15.27 -31.55 5.47
CA ALA A 257 -15.14 -30.26 6.14
C ALA A 257 -14.34 -29.22 5.34
N TYR A 258 -13.25 -29.62 4.68
CA TYR A 258 -12.45 -28.74 3.84
C TYR A 258 -13.28 -28.12 2.70
N ASN A 259 -14.10 -28.95 2.04
CA ASN A 259 -14.95 -28.50 0.93
C ASN A 259 -16.12 -27.64 1.41
N GLY A 260 -16.70 -27.96 2.57
CA GLY A 260 -17.74 -27.15 3.20
C GLY A 260 -17.24 -25.74 3.51
N ILE A 261 -16.03 -25.64 4.07
CA ILE A 261 -15.35 -24.38 4.35
C ILE A 261 -15.08 -23.59 3.06
N LEU A 262 -14.50 -24.24 2.04
CA LEU A 262 -14.19 -23.60 0.75
C LEU A 262 -15.44 -23.04 0.07
N THR A 263 -16.53 -23.82 0.09
CA THR A 263 -17.82 -23.41 -0.48
C THR A 263 -18.42 -22.23 0.28
N ALA A 264 -18.32 -22.23 1.61
CA ALA A 264 -18.81 -21.13 2.44
C ALA A 264 -18.05 -19.81 2.18
N TRP A 265 -16.79 -19.87 1.75
CA TRP A 265 -15.99 -18.71 1.32
C TRP A 265 -16.19 -18.33 -0.17
N GLY A 266 -17.09 -18.98 -0.89
CA GLY A 266 -17.39 -18.68 -2.29
C GLY A 266 -16.45 -19.35 -3.31
N GLY A 267 -15.62 -20.30 -2.87
CA GLY A 267 -14.79 -21.12 -3.77
C GLY A 267 -15.58 -22.27 -4.41
N SER A 268 -15.26 -22.61 -5.65
CA SER A 268 -15.81 -23.79 -6.33
C SER A 268 -15.00 -25.05 -6.00
N SER A 269 -15.61 -26.07 -5.38
CA SER A 269 -14.96 -27.36 -5.16
C SER A 269 -14.82 -28.13 -6.48
N GLY A 270 -13.61 -28.19 -7.02
CA GLY A 270 -13.29 -28.99 -8.19
C GLY A 270 -13.26 -30.49 -7.89
N THR A 271 -14.30 -31.20 -8.32
CA THR A 271 -14.24 -32.64 -8.62
C THR A 271 -15.16 -32.94 -9.83
N PRO A 272 -14.76 -33.75 -10.83
CA PRO A 272 -15.53 -33.95 -12.07
C PRO A 272 -16.84 -34.73 -11.82
N PRO A 273 -17.93 -34.45 -12.56
CA PRO A 273 -19.19 -35.18 -12.39
C PRO A 273 -19.14 -36.54 -13.09
N THR A 274 -19.26 -37.61 -12.32
CA THR A 274 -19.55 -38.95 -12.85
C THR A 274 -21.06 -39.25 -12.80
N THR A 275 -21.60 -39.49 -14.00
CA THR A 275 -22.82 -40.24 -14.38
C THR A 275 -24.19 -39.52 -14.42
N PRO A 276 -24.94 -39.63 -15.55
CA PRO A 276 -26.24 -38.99 -15.75
C PRO A 276 -27.44 -39.91 -15.41
N PRO A 277 -28.63 -39.37 -15.07
CA PRO A 277 -29.88 -40.10 -15.17
C PRO A 277 -30.66 -39.77 -16.46
N THR A 278 -31.05 -40.84 -17.14
CA THR A 278 -31.96 -40.98 -18.27
C THR A 278 -33.43 -40.83 -17.88
N THR A 279 -34.19 -39.90 -18.50
CA THR A 279 -35.54 -40.04 -19.14
C THR A 279 -36.33 -38.70 -19.18
N PRO A 280 -36.97 -38.32 -20.30
CA PRO A 280 -37.89 -37.16 -20.43
C PRO A 280 -39.38 -37.58 -20.42
N PRO A 281 -40.35 -36.77 -19.90
CA PRO A 281 -41.33 -36.05 -20.77
C PRO A 281 -42.07 -34.85 -20.06
N PRO A 282 -43.13 -34.19 -20.61
CA PRO A 282 -43.54 -33.94 -22.00
C PRO A 282 -43.62 -32.43 -22.36
N SER A 283 -43.78 -32.18 -23.67
CA SER A 283 -44.01 -30.88 -24.30
C SER A 283 -45.37 -30.24 -23.98
N GLY A 284 -45.38 -28.93 -23.69
CA GLY A 284 -46.56 -28.09 -23.90
C GLY A 284 -46.84 -27.00 -22.86
N ASN A 285 -45.99 -25.96 -22.79
CA ASN A 285 -46.30 -24.56 -22.46
C ASN A 285 -44.99 -23.83 -22.10
N CYS A 286 -44.53 -22.89 -22.92
CA CYS A 286 -43.36 -22.07 -22.59
C CYS A 286 -43.68 -21.08 -21.46
N SER A 287 -42.73 -20.85 -20.55
CA SER A 287 -42.89 -19.87 -19.46
C SER A 287 -42.97 -18.43 -20.04
N PRO A 288 -43.83 -17.56 -19.48
CA PRO A 288 -43.90 -16.16 -19.89
C PRO A 288 -42.60 -15.40 -19.56
N LEU A 289 -42.41 -14.21 -20.14
CA LEU A 289 -41.34 -13.29 -19.74
C LEU A 289 -41.46 -12.98 -18.24
N TYR A 290 -40.34 -12.99 -17.51
CA TYR A 290 -40.27 -12.98 -16.05
C TYR A 290 -40.79 -14.25 -15.35
N GLY A 291 -41.10 -15.31 -16.09
CA GLY A 291 -41.35 -16.64 -15.51
C GLY A 291 -40.06 -17.35 -15.11
N GLN A 292 -40.14 -18.24 -14.11
CA GLN A 292 -39.03 -19.12 -13.76
C GLN A 292 -38.71 -20.05 -14.93
N CYS A 293 -37.41 -20.24 -15.20
CA CYS A 293 -36.88 -20.99 -16.33
C CYS A 293 -35.79 -21.99 -15.95
N GLY A 294 -35.41 -22.04 -14.67
CA GLY A 294 -34.36 -22.90 -14.17
C GLY A 294 -34.11 -22.74 -12.67
N GLY A 295 -33.11 -23.47 -12.16
CA GLY A 295 -32.80 -23.60 -10.73
C GLY A 295 -32.74 -25.06 -10.30
N GLN A 296 -31.93 -25.38 -9.29
CA GLN A 296 -31.82 -26.73 -8.73
C GLN A 296 -33.21 -27.23 -8.28
N GLY A 297 -33.60 -28.41 -8.77
CA GLY A 297 -34.90 -29.02 -8.49
C GLY A 297 -36.08 -28.49 -9.32
N TYR A 298 -35.87 -27.51 -10.22
CA TYR A 298 -36.92 -27.01 -11.10
C TYR A 298 -37.26 -28.03 -12.20
N MET A 299 -38.53 -28.47 -12.25
CA MET A 299 -39.05 -29.39 -13.27
C MET A 299 -40.06 -28.72 -14.22
N GLY A 300 -40.13 -27.39 -14.22
CA GLY A 300 -41.04 -26.63 -15.08
C GLY A 300 -40.47 -26.35 -16.47
N SER A 301 -41.17 -25.51 -17.24
CA SER A 301 -40.84 -25.24 -18.63
C SER A 301 -39.52 -24.48 -18.82
N THR A 302 -38.69 -24.97 -19.73
CA THR A 302 -37.37 -24.42 -20.09
C THR A 302 -37.38 -23.70 -21.45
N CYS A 303 -38.54 -23.27 -21.94
CA CYS A 303 -38.66 -22.40 -23.12
C CYS A 303 -39.42 -21.10 -22.82
N CYS A 304 -39.14 -20.02 -23.57
CA CYS A 304 -39.85 -18.74 -23.57
C CYS A 304 -39.88 -18.16 -24.98
N SER A 305 -40.99 -17.50 -25.35
CA SER A 305 -41.15 -16.88 -26.67
C SER A 305 -40.46 -15.51 -26.80
N GLN A 306 -40.04 -14.86 -25.70
CA GLN A 306 -39.55 -13.46 -25.73
C GLN A 306 -38.33 -13.15 -24.83
N GLY A 307 -37.54 -14.13 -24.35
CA GLY A 307 -36.40 -13.82 -23.49
C GLY A 307 -35.36 -14.93 -23.36
N THR A 308 -34.22 -14.59 -22.73
CA THR A 308 -33.15 -15.51 -22.36
C THR A 308 -33.21 -15.84 -20.87
N CYS A 309 -33.05 -17.11 -20.51
CA CYS A 309 -33.03 -17.56 -19.12
C CYS A 309 -31.74 -17.09 -18.42
N ARG A 310 -31.85 -16.29 -17.36
CA ARG A 310 -30.72 -15.88 -16.51
C ARG A 310 -30.86 -16.40 -15.09
N ALA A 311 -29.78 -16.99 -14.57
CA ALA A 311 -29.69 -17.41 -13.18
C ALA A 311 -29.70 -16.19 -12.25
N GLN A 312 -30.64 -16.16 -11.30
CA GLN A 312 -30.68 -15.19 -10.21
C GLN A 312 -29.99 -15.76 -8.97
N ASN A 313 -30.15 -17.07 -8.75
CA ASN A 313 -29.41 -17.86 -7.78
C ASN A 313 -29.47 -19.35 -8.17
N GLN A 314 -28.84 -20.22 -7.37
CA GLN A 314 -28.75 -21.66 -7.66
C GLN A 314 -30.11 -22.38 -7.71
N TRP A 315 -31.16 -21.85 -7.08
CA TRP A 315 -32.50 -22.43 -7.02
C TRP A 315 -33.50 -21.75 -7.98
N TYR A 316 -33.13 -20.62 -8.58
CA TYR A 316 -34.04 -19.80 -9.35
C TYR A 316 -33.33 -19.08 -10.52
N SER A 317 -33.76 -19.40 -11.73
CA SER A 317 -33.42 -18.70 -12.96
C SER A 317 -34.71 -18.16 -13.58
N GLN A 318 -34.65 -16.99 -14.22
CA GLN A 318 -35.83 -16.32 -14.76
C GLN A 318 -35.59 -15.84 -16.19
N TYR A 319 -36.64 -15.87 -17.01
CA TYR A 319 -36.60 -15.28 -18.35
C TYR A 319 -36.55 -13.75 -18.27
N ILE A 320 -35.53 -13.17 -18.89
CA ILE A 320 -35.38 -11.73 -19.07
C ILE A 320 -35.20 -11.40 -20.56
N MET A 321 -35.57 -10.19 -20.97
CA MET A 321 -35.43 -9.76 -22.37
C MET A 321 -33.97 -9.85 -22.81
N ALA A 322 -33.72 -10.46 -23.97
CA ALA A 322 -32.41 -10.38 -24.60
C ALA A 322 -32.15 -8.93 -25.06
N PRO A 323 -30.96 -8.36 -24.85
CA PRO A 323 -30.68 -6.99 -25.28
C PRO A 323 -30.51 -6.99 -26.80
N ASN A 324 -31.46 -6.38 -27.51
CA ASN A 324 -31.21 -5.94 -28.88
C ASN A 324 -31.83 -4.57 -29.16
N GLY A 325 -31.00 -3.75 -29.81
CA GLY A 325 -31.25 -2.52 -30.57
C GLY A 325 -32.65 -1.92 -30.62
N ILE A 326 -32.69 -0.65 -30.22
CA ILE A 326 -33.41 0.51 -30.80
C ILE A 326 -34.72 0.24 -31.57
N SER A 327 -35.84 0.62 -30.97
CA SER A 327 -36.95 1.48 -31.48
C SER A 327 -38.13 1.27 -30.53
N GLY A 328 -39.03 2.18 -30.17
CA GLY A 328 -39.28 3.58 -30.46
C GLY A 328 -40.67 3.88 -29.86
N GLN A 329 -40.79 5.00 -29.15
CA GLN A 329 -41.98 5.80 -28.85
C GLN A 329 -43.07 5.37 -27.83
N HIS A 330 -43.50 6.43 -27.12
CA HIS A 330 -44.69 6.64 -26.27
C HIS A 330 -44.62 6.05 -24.85
N GLY A 331 -44.69 6.79 -23.73
CA GLY A 331 -44.99 8.20 -23.47
C GLY A 331 -45.74 8.28 -22.15
N GLU A 332 -45.12 8.82 -21.08
CA GLU A 332 -45.73 9.67 -20.04
C GLU A 332 -44.66 10.14 -19.02
N PRO A 333 -44.81 11.33 -18.41
CA PRO A 333 -43.68 12.11 -17.92
C PRO A 333 -43.42 11.93 -16.41
N ALA A 334 -42.23 11.47 -16.06
CA ALA A 334 -41.62 11.72 -14.75
C ALA A 334 -40.38 12.59 -14.97
N SER A 335 -40.27 13.71 -14.26
CA SER A 335 -39.18 14.67 -14.42
C SER A 335 -37.80 14.03 -14.14
N GLN A 336 -37.12 13.57 -15.19
CA GLN A 336 -35.73 13.16 -15.14
C GLN A 336 -34.84 14.41 -15.15
N SER A 337 -34.18 14.67 -14.03
CA SER A 337 -32.93 15.44 -14.04
C SER A 337 -31.94 14.71 -14.95
N SER A 338 -31.65 15.26 -16.14
CA SER A 338 -30.68 14.66 -17.08
C SER A 338 -29.28 14.61 -16.46
N LYS A 339 -28.57 13.48 -16.63
CA LYS A 339 -27.18 13.33 -16.19
C LYS A 339 -26.28 14.39 -16.84
N LYS A 340 -25.29 14.90 -16.11
CA LYS A 340 -24.26 15.77 -16.67
C LYS A 340 -23.31 14.96 -17.55
N ARG A 341 -23.12 15.38 -18.80
CA ARG A 341 -22.15 14.80 -19.73
C ARG A 341 -20.78 15.44 -19.50
N VAL A 342 -19.80 14.63 -19.13
CA VAL A 342 -18.44 15.06 -18.79
C VAL A 342 -17.46 14.49 -19.80
N LEU A 343 -16.70 15.37 -20.45
CA LEU A 343 -15.55 14.97 -21.27
C LEU A 343 -14.27 15.11 -20.47
N ILE A 344 -13.49 14.03 -20.42
CA ILE A 344 -12.15 14.00 -19.83
C ILE A 344 -11.14 13.81 -20.98
N VAL A 345 -10.19 14.73 -21.10
CA VAL A 345 -9.16 14.71 -22.15
C VAL A 345 -7.81 14.35 -21.53
N GLY A 346 -7.24 13.23 -21.95
CA GLY A 346 -6.02 12.63 -21.41
C GLY A 346 -6.33 11.48 -20.45
N ALA A 347 -6.01 10.25 -20.85
CA ALA A 347 -6.12 8.99 -20.12
C ALA A 347 -4.84 8.61 -19.36
N GLY A 348 -4.02 9.60 -18.97
CA GLY A 348 -2.99 9.42 -17.95
C GLY A 348 -3.57 9.27 -16.54
N ALA A 349 -2.72 9.10 -15.52
CA ALA A 349 -3.10 8.90 -14.11
C ALA A 349 -4.21 9.86 -13.63
N ALA A 350 -4.11 11.16 -13.97
CA ALA A 350 -5.11 12.16 -13.59
C ALA A 350 -6.48 11.92 -14.23
N GLY A 351 -6.53 11.63 -15.53
CA GLY A 351 -7.80 11.38 -16.22
C GLY A 351 -8.45 10.07 -15.82
N MET A 352 -7.64 9.02 -15.63
CA MET A 352 -8.09 7.73 -15.09
C MET A 352 -8.70 7.91 -13.69
N SER A 353 -8.06 8.70 -12.83
CA SER A 353 -8.57 9.03 -11.49
C SER A 353 -9.88 9.84 -11.56
N ALA A 354 -9.97 10.85 -12.41
CA ALA A 354 -11.19 11.65 -12.58
C ALA A 354 -12.36 10.77 -13.08
N ALA A 355 -12.12 9.95 -14.10
CA ALA A 355 -13.11 9.04 -14.67
C ALA A 355 -13.59 8.02 -13.64
N HIS A 356 -12.66 7.44 -12.86
CA HIS A 356 -12.96 6.48 -11.80
C HIS A 356 -13.95 7.04 -10.80
N HIS A 357 -13.68 8.23 -10.25
CA HIS A 357 -14.51 8.80 -9.20
C HIS A 357 -15.86 9.32 -9.71
N LEU A 358 -15.92 9.86 -10.93
CA LEU A 358 -17.20 10.22 -11.55
C LEU A 358 -18.07 8.99 -11.86
N SER A 359 -17.45 7.88 -12.29
CA SER A 359 -18.17 6.63 -12.64
C SER A 359 -18.83 5.95 -11.43
N GLN A 360 -18.45 6.32 -10.20
CA GLN A 360 -19.12 5.86 -8.98
C GLN A 360 -20.50 6.50 -8.78
N HIS A 361 -20.83 7.54 -9.53
CA HIS A 361 -22.08 8.31 -9.44
C HIS A 361 -22.80 8.37 -10.80
N ARG A 362 -23.08 7.18 -11.37
CA ARG A 362 -23.70 7.03 -12.70
C ARG A 362 -25.11 7.60 -12.80
N ASP A 363 -25.76 7.85 -11.67
CA ASP A 363 -27.04 8.54 -11.59
C ASP A 363 -26.92 10.04 -11.90
N ARG A 364 -25.71 10.62 -11.76
CA ARG A 364 -25.45 12.05 -11.95
C ARG A 364 -24.56 12.37 -13.15
N PHE A 365 -23.69 11.45 -13.55
CA PHE A 365 -22.70 11.70 -14.61
C PHE A 365 -22.76 10.66 -15.72
N ASP A 366 -22.55 11.14 -16.94
CA ASP A 366 -22.23 10.38 -18.15
C ASP A 366 -20.82 10.78 -18.59
N VAL A 367 -19.87 9.84 -18.62
CA VAL A 367 -18.44 10.15 -18.69
C VAL A 367 -17.85 9.60 -19.98
N THR A 368 -17.20 10.48 -20.74
CA THR A 368 -16.36 10.10 -21.87
C THR A 368 -14.91 10.46 -21.57
N LEU A 369 -14.01 9.48 -21.67
CA LEU A 369 -12.57 9.64 -21.53
C LEU A 369 -11.91 9.46 -22.89
N ILE A 370 -11.09 10.42 -23.32
CA ILE A 370 -10.38 10.37 -24.59
C ILE A 370 -8.87 10.52 -24.41
N ASP A 371 -8.09 9.89 -25.28
CA ASP A 371 -6.65 10.13 -25.40
C ASP A 371 -6.21 10.13 -26.87
N ALA A 372 -5.10 10.83 -27.14
CA ALA A 372 -4.42 10.89 -28.42
C ALA A 372 -3.39 9.77 -28.62
N VAL A 373 -3.26 8.85 -27.66
CA VAL A 373 -2.57 7.56 -27.82
C VAL A 373 -3.55 6.38 -27.70
N ASP A 374 -3.12 5.19 -28.11
CA ASP A 374 -3.92 3.95 -28.15
C ASP A 374 -3.88 3.14 -26.84
N TYR A 375 -3.29 3.69 -25.77
CA TYR A 375 -3.20 3.08 -24.45
C TYR A 375 -3.57 4.06 -23.32
N CYS A 376 -3.88 3.53 -22.13
CA CYS A 376 -4.06 4.33 -20.92
C CYS A 376 -2.77 4.35 -20.09
N GLY A 377 -2.54 5.44 -19.35
CA GLY A 377 -1.38 5.61 -18.47
C GLY A 377 -0.48 6.79 -18.84
N GLY A 378 -0.57 7.28 -20.08
CA GLY A 378 0.18 8.43 -20.56
C GLY A 378 1.70 8.19 -20.47
N GLN A 379 2.38 8.90 -19.58
CA GLN A 379 3.81 8.72 -19.35
C GLN A 379 4.18 7.49 -18.49
N ALA A 380 3.19 6.73 -18.01
CA ALA A 380 3.37 5.54 -17.20
C ALA A 380 2.89 4.30 -17.97
N PHE A 381 3.82 3.55 -18.56
CA PHE A 381 3.55 2.31 -19.31
C PHE A 381 4.70 1.31 -19.15
N SER A 382 4.52 0.09 -19.63
CA SER A 382 5.55 -0.95 -19.64
C SER A 382 5.84 -1.42 -21.06
N ILE A 383 7.11 -1.74 -21.34
CA ILE A 383 7.56 -2.32 -22.61
C ILE A 383 7.86 -3.82 -22.44
N PRO A 384 7.65 -4.64 -23.48
CA PRO A 384 8.03 -6.04 -23.45
C PRO A 384 9.56 -6.19 -23.51
N LEU A 385 10.07 -7.21 -22.84
CA LEU A 385 11.46 -7.64 -22.86
C LEU A 385 11.58 -9.13 -23.18
N ASP A 386 12.71 -9.53 -23.75
CA ASP A 386 13.07 -10.94 -23.89
C ASP A 386 13.45 -11.53 -22.53
N LYS A 387 12.57 -12.36 -21.99
CA LYS A 387 12.75 -12.97 -20.66
C LYS A 387 13.95 -13.90 -20.59
N GLU A 388 14.26 -14.63 -21.67
CA GLU A 388 15.39 -15.56 -21.67
C GLU A 388 16.72 -14.80 -21.67
N ARG A 389 16.75 -13.66 -22.37
CA ARG A 389 17.95 -12.81 -22.46
C ARG A 389 18.17 -11.93 -21.24
N TYR A 390 17.12 -11.34 -20.67
CA TYR A 390 17.23 -10.30 -19.64
C TYR A 390 16.71 -10.72 -18.25
N GLY A 391 16.10 -11.90 -18.14
CA GLY A 391 15.55 -12.42 -16.88
C GLY A 391 14.13 -11.94 -16.56
N ALA A 392 13.60 -10.92 -17.25
CA ALA A 392 12.25 -10.40 -17.09
C ALA A 392 11.55 -10.21 -18.43
N SER A 393 10.22 -10.34 -18.47
CA SER A 393 9.41 -10.18 -19.70
C SER A 393 8.92 -8.76 -19.94
N TRP A 394 9.16 -7.83 -19.01
CA TRP A 394 8.75 -6.44 -19.13
C TRP A 394 9.60 -5.52 -18.26
N CYS A 395 9.62 -4.23 -18.58
CA CYS A 395 10.03 -3.17 -17.67
C CYS A 395 9.18 -1.91 -17.84
N ASN A 396 8.98 -1.16 -16.76
CA ASN A 396 8.29 0.14 -16.80
C ASN A 396 9.13 1.21 -17.51
N GLN A 397 8.45 2.10 -18.23
CA GLN A 397 8.97 3.29 -18.89
C GLN A 397 8.37 4.57 -18.28
N GLY A 398 9.20 5.60 -18.19
CA GLY A 398 8.83 6.89 -17.61
C GLY A 398 8.70 6.80 -16.09
N VAL A 399 7.49 6.53 -15.60
CA VAL A 399 7.26 6.34 -14.16
C VAL A 399 7.66 4.92 -13.77
N GLN A 400 8.55 4.78 -12.79
CA GLN A 400 9.00 3.45 -12.32
C GLN A 400 8.59 3.13 -10.88
N GLY A 401 8.45 4.15 -10.02
CA GLY A 401 8.22 3.96 -8.60
C GLY A 401 7.91 5.28 -7.88
N GLY A 402 7.83 5.21 -6.56
CA GLY A 402 7.45 6.36 -5.73
C GLY A 402 7.75 6.17 -4.25
N SER A 403 7.34 7.15 -3.46
CA SER A 403 7.48 7.12 -2.01
C SER A 403 6.37 6.29 -1.36
N TYR A 404 6.65 5.70 -0.19
CA TYR A 404 5.68 5.02 0.66
C TYR A 404 4.48 5.88 1.08
N ILE A 405 4.55 7.19 0.88
CA ILE A 405 3.46 8.13 1.20
C ILE A 405 2.48 8.35 0.03
N PHE A 406 2.59 7.61 -1.07
CA PHE A 406 1.69 7.74 -2.23
C PHE A 406 0.36 7.01 -2.01
N HIS A 407 -0.36 7.40 -0.94
CA HIS A 407 -1.53 6.68 -0.45
C HIS A 407 -2.65 6.62 -1.50
N HIS A 408 -2.92 7.70 -2.24
CA HIS A 408 -3.96 7.68 -3.28
C HIS A 408 -3.58 6.75 -4.43
N THR A 409 -2.30 6.75 -4.82
CA THR A 409 -1.76 5.84 -5.85
C THR A 409 -1.92 4.39 -5.42
N PHE A 410 -1.51 4.03 -4.20
CA PHE A 410 -1.63 2.66 -3.70
C PHE A 410 -3.09 2.23 -3.55
N THR A 411 -3.98 3.13 -3.14
CA THR A 411 -5.41 2.85 -3.14
C THR A 411 -5.92 2.53 -4.54
N MET A 412 -5.47 3.24 -5.59
CA MET A 412 -5.83 2.89 -6.97
C MET A 412 -5.24 1.55 -7.41
N PHE A 413 -3.99 1.23 -7.07
CA PHE A 413 -3.40 -0.09 -7.35
C PHE A 413 -4.22 -1.22 -6.71
N ASN A 414 -4.51 -1.11 -5.41
CA ASN A 414 -5.24 -2.14 -4.67
C ASN A 414 -6.68 -2.31 -5.19
N ARG A 415 -7.36 -1.22 -5.60
CA ARG A 415 -8.69 -1.30 -6.23
C ARG A 415 -8.70 -2.10 -7.52
N GLN A 416 -7.56 -2.18 -8.22
CA GLN A 416 -7.41 -2.93 -9.46
C GLN A 416 -6.73 -4.29 -9.26
N GLY A 417 -6.43 -4.68 -8.00
CA GLY A 417 -5.78 -5.96 -7.69
C GLY A 417 -4.26 -5.96 -7.82
N TYR A 418 -3.61 -4.80 -7.82
CA TYR A 418 -2.15 -4.66 -7.91
C TYR A 418 -1.56 -4.10 -6.62
N GLN A 419 -0.27 -4.36 -6.40
CA GLN A 419 0.52 -3.86 -5.27
C GLN A 419 1.86 -3.30 -5.76
N ALA A 420 2.50 -2.50 -4.92
CA ALA A 420 3.85 -1.97 -5.15
C ALA A 420 4.85 -2.74 -4.27
N ASP A 421 6.08 -2.93 -4.77
CA ASP A 421 7.12 -3.69 -4.08
C ASP A 421 8.17 -2.76 -3.44
N PRO A 422 8.74 -3.10 -2.28
CA PRO A 422 9.73 -2.25 -1.63
C PRO A 422 11.07 -2.31 -2.37
N VAL A 423 11.79 -1.18 -2.38
CA VAL A 423 13.15 -1.13 -2.91
C VAL A 423 14.01 -0.18 -2.07
N ASN A 424 15.23 -0.63 -1.76
CA ASN A 424 16.22 0.17 -1.05
C ASN A 424 17.13 0.86 -2.05
N LEU A 425 16.96 2.18 -2.19
CA LEU A 425 17.62 2.91 -3.27
C LEU A 425 19.13 3.04 -3.07
N HIS A 426 19.90 2.51 -4.02
CA HIS A 426 21.34 2.76 -4.16
C HIS A 426 21.58 3.69 -5.36
N VAL A 427 22.36 4.74 -5.16
CA VAL A 427 22.63 5.75 -6.19
C VAL A 427 24.13 5.94 -6.37
N SER A 428 24.56 6.02 -7.62
CA SER A 428 25.92 6.39 -8.03
C SER A 428 25.91 7.79 -8.63
N PHE A 429 26.70 8.70 -8.07
CA PHE A 429 26.88 10.04 -8.59
C PHE A 429 28.32 10.22 -9.10
N GLY A 430 28.48 10.76 -10.30
CA GLY A 430 29.78 10.99 -10.91
C GLY A 430 30.52 9.70 -11.29
N LYS A 431 31.76 9.88 -11.71
CA LYS A 431 32.71 8.82 -12.06
C LYS A 431 34.11 9.15 -11.57
N ASP A 432 34.90 8.11 -11.27
CA ASP A 432 36.30 8.23 -10.85
C ASP A 432 36.47 9.25 -9.70
N GLU A 433 37.29 10.28 -9.87
CA GLU A 433 37.58 11.28 -8.83
C GLU A 433 36.35 12.13 -8.44
N THR A 434 35.28 12.14 -9.25
CA THR A 434 34.02 12.82 -8.92
C THR A 434 32.99 11.91 -8.25
N PHE A 435 33.32 10.63 -8.05
CA PHE A 435 32.38 9.62 -7.60
C PHE A 435 31.98 9.78 -6.13
N TRP A 436 30.68 9.69 -5.88
CA TRP A 436 30.12 9.49 -4.55
C TRP A 436 28.80 8.71 -4.58
N THR A 437 28.41 8.19 -3.43
CA THR A 437 27.19 7.40 -3.28
C THR A 437 26.56 7.62 -1.90
N ASN A 438 25.27 7.30 -1.78
CA ASN A 438 24.58 7.23 -0.49
C ASN A 438 24.93 5.98 0.34
N VAL A 439 25.58 4.97 -0.26
CA VAL A 439 25.82 3.67 0.38
C VAL A 439 27.03 3.71 1.32
N PHE A 440 28.16 4.27 0.88
CA PHE A 440 29.41 4.31 1.63
C PHE A 440 30.16 5.65 1.43
N PRO A 441 31.02 6.06 2.37
CA PRO A 441 31.82 7.29 2.24
C PRO A 441 32.86 7.21 1.11
N THR A 442 32.98 8.30 0.33
CA THR A 442 33.96 8.41 -0.77
C THR A 442 34.90 9.59 -0.58
N LYS A 443 36.02 9.57 -1.34
CA LYS A 443 37.05 10.62 -1.33
C LYS A 443 36.47 12.00 -1.58
N VAL A 444 35.61 12.17 -2.58
CA VAL A 444 35.06 13.49 -2.94
C VAL A 444 34.26 14.11 -1.78
N LEU A 445 33.48 13.31 -1.03
CA LEU A 445 32.73 13.84 0.12
C LEU A 445 33.65 14.18 1.29
N ALA A 446 34.72 13.41 1.48
CA ALA A 446 35.74 13.68 2.49
C ALA A 446 36.56 14.94 2.17
N GLU A 447 36.85 15.21 0.90
CA GLU A 447 37.50 16.46 0.46
C GLU A 447 36.60 17.67 0.71
N HIS A 448 35.30 17.53 0.49
CA HIS A 448 34.30 18.57 0.75
C HIS A 448 33.74 18.58 2.18
N GLN A 449 34.38 17.92 3.16
CA GLN A 449 33.82 17.73 4.51
C GLN A 449 33.46 19.03 5.24
N SER A 450 34.21 20.11 5.01
CA SER A 450 33.88 21.43 5.57
C SER A 450 32.56 21.97 5.01
N GLU A 451 32.28 21.71 3.74
CA GLU A 451 31.05 22.08 3.06
C GLU A 451 29.89 21.19 3.46
N VAL A 452 30.10 19.87 3.64
CA VAL A 452 29.09 18.95 4.19
C VAL A 452 28.55 19.46 5.53
N ARG A 453 29.44 19.84 6.47
CA ARG A 453 29.04 20.42 7.76
C ARG A 453 28.26 21.72 7.62
N ARG A 454 28.67 22.58 6.67
CA ARG A 454 27.95 23.82 6.38
C ARG A 454 26.58 23.54 5.75
N PHE A 455 26.48 22.56 4.87
CA PHE A 455 25.24 22.12 4.22
C PHE A 455 24.20 21.71 5.24
N ALA A 456 24.55 20.86 6.20
CA ALA A 456 23.66 20.47 7.30
C ALA A 456 23.13 21.67 8.12
N LYS A 457 23.96 22.71 8.33
CA LYS A 457 23.55 23.95 9.00
C LYS A 457 22.64 24.82 8.13
N VAL A 458 22.93 24.91 6.83
CA VAL A 458 22.14 25.69 5.87
C VAL A 458 20.74 25.10 5.70
N LEU A 459 20.59 23.77 5.63
CA LEU A 459 19.27 23.12 5.57
C LEU A 459 18.41 23.50 6.80
N LYS A 460 19.00 23.47 8.00
CA LYS A 460 18.32 23.91 9.24
C LYS A 460 17.93 25.39 9.20
N PHE A 461 18.80 26.24 8.64
CA PHE A 461 18.51 27.66 8.48
C PHE A 461 17.37 27.90 7.48
N MET A 462 17.38 27.22 6.33
CA MET A 462 16.35 27.35 5.30
C MET A 462 14.97 26.99 5.84
N ARG A 463 14.89 25.98 6.72
CA ARG A 463 13.64 25.59 7.41
C ARG A 463 13.05 26.67 8.31
N TRP A 464 13.86 27.58 8.85
CA TRP A 464 13.35 28.70 9.65
C TRP A 464 12.80 29.84 8.77
N PHE A 465 13.20 29.91 7.51
CA PHE A 465 12.87 30.98 6.57
C PHE A 465 12.25 30.44 5.27
N GLU A 466 11.43 29.40 5.37
CA GLU A 466 10.92 28.62 4.23
C GLU A 466 10.26 29.49 3.14
N VAL A 467 9.45 30.48 3.51
CA VAL A 467 8.75 31.35 2.56
C VAL A 467 9.74 32.17 1.71
N PHE A 468 10.84 32.62 2.32
CA PHE A 468 11.88 33.37 1.60
C PHE A 468 12.60 32.45 0.59
N PHE A 469 12.99 31.25 1.04
CA PHE A 469 13.71 30.28 0.18
C PHE A 469 12.81 29.55 -0.82
N ALA A 470 11.50 29.61 -0.66
CA ALA A 470 10.54 29.10 -1.64
C ALA A 470 10.51 29.91 -2.95
N LEU A 471 11.04 31.14 -2.93
CA LEU A 471 11.03 32.04 -4.09
C LEU A 471 12.41 32.22 -4.74
N LEU A 472 13.46 31.58 -4.19
CA LEU A 472 14.83 31.74 -4.69
C LEU A 472 15.33 30.48 -5.40
N PRO A 473 16.02 30.63 -6.55
CA PRO A 473 16.70 29.53 -7.23
C PRO A 473 17.74 28.85 -6.33
N LEU A 474 17.80 27.52 -6.39
CA LEU A 474 18.71 26.70 -5.59
C LEU A 474 20.17 27.12 -5.75
N ARG A 475 20.64 27.29 -6.99
CA ARG A 475 22.03 27.66 -7.26
C ARG A 475 22.39 29.01 -6.64
N LEU A 476 21.47 29.98 -6.69
CA LEU A 476 21.67 31.29 -6.08
C LEU A 476 21.85 31.16 -4.56
N VAL A 477 20.98 30.38 -3.90
CA VAL A 477 21.04 30.16 -2.45
C VAL A 477 22.35 29.47 -2.06
N LEU A 478 22.79 28.45 -2.80
CA LEU A 478 24.07 27.79 -2.51
C LEU A 478 25.26 28.75 -2.64
N LYS A 479 25.26 29.62 -3.66
CA LYS A 479 26.28 30.68 -3.77
C LYS A 479 26.24 31.69 -2.63
N MET A 480 25.05 32.10 -2.19
CA MET A 480 24.88 33.01 -1.04
C MET A 480 25.48 32.44 0.26
N PHE A 481 25.50 31.11 0.40
CA PHE A 481 26.12 30.42 1.53
C PHE A 481 27.56 29.95 1.26
N PHE A 482 28.20 30.49 0.21
CA PHE A 482 29.61 30.31 -0.12
C PHE A 482 30.03 28.85 -0.41
N PHE A 483 29.12 28.04 -0.97
CA PHE A 483 29.47 26.72 -1.49
C PHE A 483 30.34 26.82 -2.74
N SER A 484 31.33 25.94 -2.86
CA SER A 484 32.21 25.87 -4.04
C SER A 484 31.44 25.41 -5.27
N GLU A 485 31.93 25.76 -6.47
CA GLU A 485 31.34 25.25 -7.72
C GLU A 485 31.40 23.73 -7.79
N ASP A 486 32.48 23.11 -7.30
CA ASP A 486 32.61 21.66 -7.28
C ASP A 486 31.54 21.03 -6.38
N PHE A 487 31.35 21.51 -5.15
CA PHE A 487 30.29 20.98 -4.28
C PHE A 487 28.89 21.20 -4.86
N ILE A 488 28.63 22.36 -5.47
CA ILE A 488 27.34 22.66 -6.10
C ILE A 488 27.06 21.68 -7.24
N ASN A 489 28.02 21.51 -8.16
CA ASN A 489 27.80 20.77 -9.41
C ASN A 489 27.98 19.25 -9.24
N ILE A 490 28.84 18.79 -8.33
CA ILE A 490 29.12 17.36 -8.09
C ILE A 490 28.14 16.77 -7.07
N VAL A 491 27.71 17.54 -6.05
CA VAL A 491 26.93 17.00 -4.91
C VAL A 491 25.51 17.55 -4.89
N ALA A 492 25.35 18.87 -4.70
CA ALA A 492 24.05 19.45 -4.36
C ALA A 492 23.04 19.43 -5.51
N LEU A 493 23.47 19.73 -6.74
CA LEU A 493 22.58 19.70 -7.90
C LEU A 493 22.20 18.26 -8.31
N PRO A 494 23.15 17.31 -8.47
CA PRO A 494 22.80 15.93 -8.82
C PRO A 494 21.84 15.27 -7.83
N MET A 495 22.07 15.46 -6.52
CA MET A 495 21.19 14.86 -5.49
C MET A 495 19.77 15.44 -5.49
N THR A 496 19.62 16.69 -5.92
CA THR A 496 18.30 17.34 -6.06
C THR A 496 17.59 16.86 -7.33
N ALA A 497 18.34 16.70 -8.42
CA ALA A 497 17.80 16.33 -9.73
C ALA A 497 17.09 14.97 -9.74
N LEU A 498 17.58 14.02 -8.93
CA LEU A 498 17.13 12.64 -8.86
C LEU A 498 15.61 12.48 -8.64
N PHE A 499 15.03 13.18 -7.66
CA PHE A 499 13.67 12.89 -7.17
C PHE A 499 12.57 13.79 -7.72
N LEU A 500 12.93 14.91 -8.33
CA LEU A 500 11.97 15.88 -8.85
C LEU A 500 11.83 15.82 -10.37
N GLY A 501 12.59 14.95 -11.04
CA GLY A 501 12.63 14.89 -12.51
C GLY A 501 12.98 16.26 -13.12
N THR A 502 13.77 17.06 -12.41
CA THR A 502 14.10 18.44 -12.79
C THR A 502 15.22 18.51 -13.82
N GLY A 503 16.02 17.45 -13.93
CA GLY A 503 17.10 17.35 -14.90
C GLY A 503 17.99 18.60 -14.92
N ASN A 504 18.22 19.16 -16.10
CA ASN A 504 19.04 20.37 -16.28
C ASN A 504 18.33 21.68 -15.88
N ALA A 505 17.10 21.63 -15.36
CA ALA A 505 16.43 22.78 -14.74
C ALA A 505 16.68 22.87 -13.22
N THR A 506 17.38 21.89 -12.62
CA THR A 506 17.66 21.82 -11.18
C THR A 506 18.26 23.10 -10.57
N PRO A 507 19.19 23.82 -11.23
CA PRO A 507 19.71 25.09 -10.71
C PRO A 507 18.63 26.15 -10.41
N GLU A 508 17.53 26.10 -11.16
CA GLU A 508 16.41 27.05 -11.12
C GLU A 508 15.26 26.60 -10.22
N VAL A 509 15.35 25.41 -9.62
CA VAL A 509 14.33 24.89 -8.69
C VAL A 509 14.34 25.74 -7.41
N PRO A 510 13.19 26.00 -6.77
CA PRO A 510 13.16 26.63 -5.45
C PRO A 510 14.06 25.91 -4.45
N ALA A 511 14.91 26.65 -3.73
CA ALA A 511 15.82 26.06 -2.77
C ALA A 511 15.09 25.28 -1.66
N VAL A 512 13.86 25.68 -1.31
CA VAL A 512 13.01 24.94 -0.37
C VAL A 512 12.75 23.49 -0.78
N MET A 513 12.83 23.15 -2.08
CA MET A 513 12.63 21.77 -2.52
C MET A 513 13.77 20.86 -2.07
N LEU A 514 15.02 21.32 -2.17
CA LEU A 514 16.16 20.57 -1.61
C LEU A 514 16.02 20.42 -0.09
N GLU A 515 15.61 21.48 0.60
CA GLU A 515 15.31 21.40 2.04
C GLU A 515 14.28 20.31 2.34
N ARG A 516 13.16 20.30 1.63
CA ARG A 516 12.09 19.32 1.82
C ARG A 516 12.50 17.90 1.46
N LEU A 517 13.34 17.71 0.45
CA LEU A 517 13.88 16.40 0.10
C LEU A 517 14.74 15.82 1.23
N CYS A 518 15.45 16.65 2.00
CA CYS A 518 16.34 16.19 3.07
C CYS A 518 15.70 16.17 4.46
N THR A 519 14.76 17.06 4.77
CA THR A 519 14.28 17.27 6.14
C THR A 519 12.81 16.92 6.35
N SER A 520 12.02 16.76 5.27
CA SER A 520 10.58 16.56 5.43
C SER A 520 10.33 15.19 6.06
N PRO A 521 9.62 15.12 7.19
CA PRO A 521 9.30 13.83 7.84
C PRO A 521 8.29 13.01 7.04
N THR A 522 7.66 13.59 6.02
CA THR A 522 6.65 12.95 5.18
C THR A 522 7.11 12.70 3.76
N TYR A 523 7.85 13.64 3.16
CA TYR A 523 8.26 13.60 1.76
C TYR A 523 9.78 13.45 1.61
N GLY A 524 10.54 13.46 2.71
CA GLY A 524 11.99 13.39 2.69
C GLY A 524 12.42 12.09 2.02
N MET A 525 13.03 12.22 0.84
CA MET A 525 13.60 11.10 0.12
C MET A 525 15.04 10.87 0.57
N TRP A 526 15.71 11.92 1.04
CA TRP A 526 17.00 11.87 1.72
C TRP A 526 16.79 11.98 3.23
N TYR A 527 17.61 11.30 4.03
CA TYR A 527 17.69 11.62 5.47
C TYR A 527 18.39 12.96 5.68
N PRO A 528 18.11 13.64 6.82
CA PRO A 528 18.74 14.92 7.10
C PRO A 528 20.27 14.79 7.06
N ALA A 529 20.91 15.63 6.25
CA ALA A 529 22.36 15.71 6.22
C ALA A 529 22.92 15.92 7.63
N ASN A 530 24.01 15.23 7.94
CA ASN A 530 24.70 15.34 9.22
C ASN A 530 26.13 15.86 8.99
N GLU A 531 26.94 15.87 10.05
CA GLU A 531 28.29 16.43 9.94
C GLU A 531 29.22 15.56 9.08
N ASN A 532 28.91 14.27 8.92
CA ASN A 532 29.76 13.27 8.26
C ASN A 532 29.43 13.09 6.79
N THR A 533 28.16 13.24 6.38
CA THR A 533 27.75 13.09 4.97
C THR A 533 26.49 13.89 4.67
N VAL A 534 26.32 14.20 3.37
CA VAL A 534 25.10 14.82 2.85
C VAL A 534 23.91 13.86 2.84
N VAL A 535 24.17 12.54 2.71
CA VAL A 535 23.19 11.44 2.80
C VAL A 535 23.84 10.17 3.35
N ASP A 536 23.15 9.48 4.27
CA ASP A 536 23.61 8.22 4.89
C ASP A 536 22.58 7.09 4.82
N ASN A 537 21.48 7.29 4.09
CA ASN A 537 20.37 6.36 4.06
C ASN A 537 20.20 5.69 2.70
N LYS A 538 19.53 4.54 2.72
CA LYS A 538 18.90 3.90 1.56
C LYS A 538 17.42 4.33 1.61
N PRO A 539 16.99 5.34 0.84
CA PRO A 539 15.63 5.85 0.86
C PRO A 539 14.61 4.71 0.76
N PRO A 540 13.62 4.63 1.66
CA PRO A 540 12.53 3.70 1.48
C PRO A 540 11.74 4.18 0.25
N MET A 541 11.85 3.43 -0.84
CA MET A 541 11.10 3.62 -2.08
C MET A 541 10.26 2.37 -2.38
N VAL A 542 9.27 2.51 -3.27
CA VAL A 542 8.57 1.38 -3.85
C VAL A 542 8.64 1.40 -5.37
N VAL A 543 8.61 0.21 -5.97
CA VAL A 543 8.49 -0.04 -7.40
C VAL A 543 7.04 -0.25 -7.73
N PHE A 544 6.59 0.32 -8.84
CA PHE A 544 5.21 0.18 -9.31
C PHE A 544 5.01 -1.10 -10.12
N PRO A 545 3.78 -1.65 -10.14
CA PRO A 545 3.46 -2.85 -10.90
C PRO A 545 3.65 -2.64 -12.41
N ASN A 546 3.43 -3.69 -13.19
CA ASN A 546 3.34 -3.59 -14.65
C ASN A 546 2.26 -2.58 -15.04
N PHE A 547 2.67 -1.40 -15.47
CA PHE A 547 1.76 -0.30 -15.77
C PHE A 547 0.85 -0.58 -16.97
N SER A 548 1.36 -1.24 -18.00
CA SER A 548 0.53 -1.61 -19.16
C SER A 548 -0.63 -2.53 -18.76
N GLU A 549 -0.37 -3.51 -17.89
CA GLU A 549 -1.43 -4.38 -17.35
C GLU A 549 -2.36 -3.62 -16.39
N PHE A 550 -1.80 -2.87 -15.44
CA PHE A 550 -2.57 -2.09 -14.46
C PHE A 550 -3.55 -1.13 -15.14
N TYR A 551 -3.08 -0.32 -16.09
CA TYR A 551 -3.93 0.64 -16.79
C TYR A 551 -4.92 -0.02 -17.74
N SER A 552 -4.58 -1.19 -18.30
CA SER A 552 -5.54 -1.99 -19.09
C SER A 552 -6.66 -2.55 -18.22
N THR A 553 -6.34 -3.10 -17.05
CA THR A 553 -7.33 -3.55 -16.07
C THR A 553 -8.22 -2.41 -15.60
N TRP A 554 -7.62 -1.26 -15.27
CA TRP A 554 -8.36 -0.08 -14.85
C TRP A 554 -9.28 0.46 -15.95
N LYS A 555 -8.83 0.45 -17.22
CA LYS A 555 -9.67 0.81 -18.36
C LYS A 555 -10.90 -0.10 -18.45
N GLN A 556 -10.72 -1.42 -18.36
CA GLN A 556 -11.83 -2.38 -18.40
C GLN A 556 -12.82 -2.17 -17.25
N ASP A 557 -12.32 -1.89 -16.05
CA ASP A 557 -13.14 -1.53 -14.89
C ASP A 557 -13.97 -0.26 -15.15
N LEU A 558 -13.39 0.78 -15.77
CA LEU A 558 -14.12 1.99 -16.17
C LEU A 558 -15.22 1.70 -17.21
N GLU A 559 -14.90 0.94 -18.25
CA GLU A 559 -15.85 0.54 -19.30
C GLU A 559 -17.00 -0.29 -18.73
N SER A 560 -16.71 -1.21 -17.80
CA SER A 560 -17.73 -2.00 -17.07
C SER A 560 -18.69 -1.13 -16.24
N ARG A 561 -18.22 0.07 -15.84
CA ARG A 561 -19.01 1.07 -15.12
C ARG A 561 -19.75 2.04 -16.05
N GLY A 562 -19.65 1.86 -17.36
CA GLY A 562 -20.36 2.67 -18.36
C GLY A 562 -19.62 3.93 -18.78
N VAL A 563 -18.32 4.04 -18.49
CA VAL A 563 -17.48 5.11 -19.04
C VAL A 563 -17.18 4.79 -20.50
N THR A 564 -17.37 5.77 -21.38
CA THR A 564 -16.96 5.64 -22.79
C THR A 564 -15.48 5.99 -22.92
N VAL A 565 -14.61 5.02 -23.17
CA VAL A 565 -13.18 5.25 -23.38
C VAL A 565 -12.86 5.23 -24.87
N ARG A 566 -12.26 6.31 -25.39
CA ARG A 566 -11.87 6.44 -26.81
C ARG A 566 -10.38 6.75 -26.91
N LEU A 567 -9.61 5.74 -27.24
CA LEU A 567 -8.17 5.84 -27.46
C LEU A 567 -7.93 5.89 -28.97
N ARG A 568 -7.00 6.73 -29.42
CA ARG A 568 -6.66 6.83 -30.85
C ARG A 568 -5.16 6.84 -31.01
N ALA A 569 -4.63 6.00 -31.90
CA ALA A 569 -3.24 6.11 -32.31
C ALA A 569 -3.00 7.48 -32.96
N ARG A 570 -1.90 8.15 -32.59
CA ARG A 570 -1.54 9.48 -33.07
C ARG A 570 -1.25 9.44 -34.58
N ARG A 571 -1.53 10.55 -35.28
CA ARG A 571 -1.13 10.75 -36.69
C ARG A 571 0.38 10.58 -36.84
N PRO A 572 0.90 10.02 -37.95
CA PRO A 572 2.33 9.91 -38.16
C PRO A 572 2.92 11.33 -38.21
N ALA A 573 3.75 11.68 -37.23
CA ALA A 573 4.67 12.80 -37.29
C ALA A 573 6.09 12.26 -37.49
N GLU A 574 7.02 13.09 -37.98
CA GLU A 574 8.43 12.73 -38.20
C GLU A 574 9.19 12.29 -36.93
N ASP A 575 8.56 12.35 -35.74
CA ASP A 575 9.16 11.99 -34.45
C ASP A 575 9.36 10.47 -34.23
N SER A 576 9.11 9.64 -35.25
CA SER A 576 9.39 8.19 -35.27
C SER A 576 8.70 7.36 -34.17
N HIS A 577 7.63 7.88 -33.56
CA HIS A 577 6.95 7.30 -32.40
C HIS A 577 5.56 6.73 -32.69
N ASN A 578 5.31 6.12 -33.86
CA ASN A 578 3.93 5.69 -34.20
C ASN A 578 3.81 4.30 -34.87
N PRO A 579 2.74 3.53 -34.53
CA PRO A 579 2.36 2.32 -35.26
C PRO A 579 1.74 2.63 -36.63
N ALA A 580 1.80 1.66 -37.54
CA ALA A 580 1.21 1.75 -38.88
C ALA A 580 -0.34 1.76 -38.82
N GLY A 581 -0.99 2.72 -39.49
CA GLY A 581 -2.45 2.71 -39.72
C GLY A 581 -3.27 3.87 -39.12
N ALA A 582 -2.69 5.01 -38.78
CA ALA A 582 -3.47 6.16 -38.29
C ALA A 582 -4.33 6.81 -39.39
N ASP A 583 -5.65 6.73 -39.24
CA ASP A 583 -6.69 7.22 -40.16
C ASP A 583 -6.53 8.71 -40.51
N GLN A 584 -6.31 9.01 -41.79
CA GLN A 584 -6.18 10.38 -42.30
C GLN A 584 -7.51 10.99 -42.80
N ASP A 585 -8.62 10.22 -42.83
CA ASP A 585 -9.80 10.58 -43.65
C ASP A 585 -11.14 10.73 -42.91
N ILE A 586 -11.17 10.84 -41.57
CA ILE A 586 -12.42 11.05 -40.83
C ILE A 586 -12.76 12.55 -40.75
N PRO A 587 -13.91 13.01 -41.26
CA PRO A 587 -14.33 14.40 -41.15
C PRO A 587 -14.45 14.84 -39.68
N PRO A 588 -14.14 16.11 -39.35
CA PRO A 588 -14.35 16.63 -38.00
C PRO A 588 -15.83 16.48 -37.62
N GLN A 589 -16.07 16.01 -36.39
CA GLN A 589 -17.41 15.86 -35.81
C GLN A 589 -17.53 16.75 -34.59
N ASP A 590 -18.67 17.43 -34.47
CA ASP A 590 -19.00 18.24 -33.31
C ASP A 590 -19.67 17.36 -32.24
N GLU A 591 -19.14 17.41 -31.02
CA GLU A 591 -19.72 16.75 -29.85
C GLU A 591 -19.95 17.77 -28.74
N PHE A 592 -21.05 17.59 -27.99
CA PHE A 592 -21.46 18.52 -26.94
C PHE A 592 -21.37 17.86 -25.57
N PHE A 593 -20.71 18.53 -24.63
CA PHE A 593 -20.58 18.11 -23.24
C PHE A 593 -20.88 19.29 -22.32
N ASP A 594 -21.34 19.00 -21.10
CA ASP A 594 -21.70 20.03 -20.11
C ASP A 594 -20.46 20.51 -19.34
N GLU A 595 -19.48 19.61 -19.16
CA GLU A 595 -18.28 19.84 -18.38
C GLU A 595 -17.05 19.26 -19.09
N LEU A 596 -15.92 19.95 -19.01
CA LEU A 596 -14.64 19.55 -19.57
C LEU A 596 -13.59 19.42 -18.47
N VAL A 597 -12.89 18.29 -18.44
CA VAL A 597 -11.74 18.05 -17.55
C VAL A 597 -10.51 17.78 -18.41
N LEU A 598 -9.59 18.74 -18.46
CA LEU A 598 -8.33 18.65 -19.20
C LEU A 598 -7.26 18.04 -18.29
N CYS A 599 -7.00 16.74 -18.49
CA CYS A 599 -5.97 15.96 -17.81
C CYS A 599 -4.69 15.80 -18.66
N THR A 600 -4.41 16.79 -19.51
CA THR A 600 -3.22 16.88 -20.35
C THR A 600 -2.15 17.79 -19.74
N LEU A 601 -0.98 17.87 -20.35
CA LEU A 601 0.03 18.90 -20.02
C LEU A 601 -0.53 20.32 -20.23
N ALA A 602 0.02 21.30 -19.52
CA ALA A 602 -0.47 22.68 -19.51
C ALA A 602 -0.45 23.34 -20.89
N ASP A 603 0.63 23.13 -21.65
CA ASP A 603 0.80 23.64 -23.02
C ASP A 603 -0.23 23.00 -23.97
N THR A 604 -0.50 21.70 -23.80
CA THR A 604 -1.50 20.94 -24.54
C THR A 604 -2.89 21.43 -24.21
N ALA A 605 -3.21 21.66 -22.94
CA ALA A 605 -4.48 22.22 -22.52
C ALA A 605 -4.71 23.62 -23.13
N LYS A 606 -3.67 24.46 -23.16
CA LYS A 606 -3.71 25.76 -23.84
C LYS A 606 -3.96 25.63 -25.35
N ARG A 607 -3.34 24.64 -26.02
CA ARG A 607 -3.59 24.35 -27.45
C ARG A 607 -5.02 23.88 -27.70
N VAL A 608 -5.52 22.96 -26.88
CA VAL A 608 -6.89 22.42 -26.98
C VAL A 608 -7.93 23.52 -26.81
N LEU A 609 -7.75 24.44 -25.86
CA LEU A 609 -8.63 25.59 -25.70
C LEU A 609 -8.49 26.61 -26.84
N GLY A 610 -7.32 26.70 -27.48
CA GLY A 610 -7.10 27.54 -28.65
C GLY A 610 -7.54 28.99 -28.44
N LYS A 611 -8.44 29.48 -29.31
CA LYS A 611 -8.94 30.86 -29.25
C LYS A 611 -9.91 31.11 -28.09
N THR A 612 -10.58 30.09 -27.56
CA THR A 612 -11.57 30.22 -26.48
C THR A 612 -10.93 30.36 -25.10
N ALA A 613 -9.63 30.05 -24.97
CA ALA A 613 -8.88 30.30 -23.75
C ALA A 613 -8.98 31.78 -23.32
N SER A 614 -9.34 32.01 -22.06
CA SER A 614 -9.31 33.34 -21.45
C SER A 614 -7.88 33.87 -21.36
N TRP A 615 -7.74 35.18 -21.15
CA TRP A 615 -6.42 35.79 -20.92
C TRP A 615 -5.68 35.15 -19.73
N ARG A 616 -6.40 34.83 -18.64
CA ARG A 616 -5.81 34.21 -17.45
C ARG A 616 -5.31 32.79 -17.75
N GLU A 617 -6.12 31.96 -18.42
CA GLU A 617 -5.71 30.61 -18.83
C GLU A 617 -4.49 30.67 -19.74
N ARG A 618 -4.48 31.53 -20.75
CA ARG A 618 -3.32 31.69 -21.65
C ARG A 618 -2.03 32.05 -20.90
N LYS A 619 -2.14 32.93 -19.90
CA LYS A 619 -1.00 33.39 -19.10
C LYS A 619 -0.48 32.30 -18.17
N VAL A 620 -1.37 31.66 -17.39
CA VAL A 620 -1.00 30.65 -16.41
C VAL A 620 -0.52 29.37 -17.09
N LEU A 621 -1.29 28.82 -18.04
CA LEU A 621 -0.91 27.61 -18.78
C LEU A 621 0.36 27.81 -19.61
N GLY A 622 0.55 29.02 -20.16
CA GLY A 622 1.76 29.38 -20.91
C GLY A 622 2.98 29.67 -20.05
N SER A 623 2.86 29.71 -18.72
CA SER A 623 3.99 29.93 -17.81
C SER A 623 4.64 28.61 -17.36
N ALA A 624 4.00 27.47 -17.60
CA ALA A 624 4.62 26.16 -17.42
C ALA A 624 5.68 25.93 -18.50
N LYS A 625 6.89 25.57 -18.09
CA LYS A 625 8.03 25.31 -18.99
C LYS A 625 8.24 23.82 -19.12
N PHE A 626 8.59 23.38 -20.32
CA PHE A 626 8.83 21.98 -20.63
C PHE A 626 10.19 21.80 -21.31
N SER A 627 10.72 20.59 -21.20
CA SER A 627 11.96 20.12 -21.83
C SER A 627 11.64 18.85 -22.60
N ASP A 628 12.20 18.74 -23.81
CA ASP A 628 12.14 17.49 -24.57
C ASP A 628 13.36 16.65 -24.25
N ASP A 629 13.12 15.50 -23.63
CA ASP A 629 14.14 14.57 -23.17
C ASP A 629 13.99 13.25 -23.94
N ILE A 630 15.09 12.50 -24.15
CA ILE A 630 15.05 11.16 -24.75
C ILE A 630 15.55 10.13 -23.76
N THR A 631 14.81 9.05 -23.59
CA THR A 631 15.27 7.83 -22.91
C THR A 631 15.64 6.79 -23.94
N ILE A 632 16.88 6.33 -23.89
CA ILE A 632 17.37 5.18 -24.65
C ILE A 632 17.38 4.00 -23.68
N THR A 633 16.55 3.01 -23.95
CA THR A 633 16.58 1.71 -23.26
C THR A 633 17.55 0.80 -24.00
N HIS A 634 18.56 0.27 -23.32
CA HIS A 634 19.62 -0.54 -23.92
C HIS A 634 20.15 -1.59 -22.95
N ASN A 635 20.92 -2.55 -23.45
CA ASN A 635 21.69 -3.50 -22.62
C ASN A 635 23.22 -3.36 -22.81
N ASP A 636 23.67 -2.17 -23.24
CA ASP A 636 25.08 -1.86 -23.48
C ASP A 636 25.86 -1.69 -22.16
N SER A 637 26.39 -2.80 -21.65
CA SER A 637 27.20 -2.79 -20.43
C SER A 637 28.57 -2.10 -20.61
N ASP A 638 29.07 -1.98 -21.83
CA ASP A 638 30.37 -1.36 -22.09
C ASP A 638 30.24 0.16 -22.01
N TYR A 639 29.14 0.71 -22.55
CA TYR A 639 28.73 2.09 -22.30
C TYR A 639 28.64 2.38 -20.79
N MET A 640 27.96 1.50 -20.04
CA MET A 640 27.80 1.67 -18.60
C MET A 640 29.12 1.64 -17.84
N LYS A 641 30.02 0.69 -18.16
CA LYS A 641 31.38 0.60 -17.58
C LYS A 641 32.22 1.83 -17.90
N LYS A 642 32.06 2.39 -19.11
CA LYS A 642 32.78 3.59 -19.56
C LYS A 642 32.32 4.85 -18.84
N HIS A 643 31.01 5.05 -18.65
CA HIS A 643 30.45 6.33 -18.21
C HIS A 643 30.08 6.41 -16.73
N TYR A 644 29.92 5.29 -16.04
CA TYR A 644 29.40 5.27 -14.66
C TYR A 644 30.17 4.32 -13.73
N GLU A 645 30.07 4.55 -12.41
CA GLU A 645 30.59 3.62 -11.40
C GLU A 645 29.54 2.59 -10.99
N ASN A 646 29.66 1.42 -11.58
CA ASN A 646 28.71 0.31 -11.41
C ASN A 646 29.07 -0.60 -10.23
N PHE A 647 30.32 -0.56 -9.77
CA PHE A 647 30.87 -1.52 -8.80
C PHE A 647 31.62 -0.80 -7.68
N TYR A 648 31.75 -1.49 -6.55
CA TYR A 648 32.53 -0.99 -5.42
C TYR A 648 34.01 -0.90 -5.80
N ARG A 649 34.64 0.23 -5.46
CA ARG A 649 36.05 0.51 -5.68
C ARG A 649 36.74 0.94 -4.40
N GLU A 650 37.73 0.16 -3.97
CA GLU A 650 38.47 0.42 -2.73
C GLU A 650 39.23 1.74 -2.77
N ASP A 651 39.78 2.08 -3.94
CA ASP A 651 40.59 3.27 -4.14
C ASP A 651 39.78 4.57 -4.08
N LEU A 652 38.45 4.52 -4.17
CA LEU A 652 37.56 5.69 -4.06
C LEU A 652 36.87 5.78 -2.69
N ALA A 653 36.94 4.73 -1.88
CA ALA A 653 36.32 4.64 -0.57
C ALA A 653 37.19 5.25 0.54
N VAL A 654 36.56 5.78 1.59
CA VAL A 654 37.27 6.37 2.73
C VAL A 654 36.86 5.68 4.04
N ARG A 655 37.85 5.26 4.83
CA ARG A 655 37.62 4.53 6.08
C ARG A 655 37.18 5.43 7.24
N ASP A 656 37.58 6.68 7.25
CA ASP A 656 37.29 7.65 8.31
C ASP A 656 36.69 8.93 7.73
N THR A 657 35.53 9.33 8.27
CA THR A 657 34.93 10.64 7.98
C THR A 657 34.75 11.38 9.30
N ASN A 658 35.44 12.51 9.48
CA ASN A 658 35.44 13.31 10.73
C ASN A 658 35.80 12.51 12.00
N GLY A 659 36.75 11.60 11.95
CA GLY A 659 37.12 10.79 13.12
C GLY A 659 36.10 9.71 13.49
N VAL A 660 35.15 9.42 12.59
CA VAL A 660 34.19 8.32 12.72
C VAL A 660 34.60 7.21 11.77
N ASP A 661 34.90 6.03 12.34
CA ASP A 661 35.20 4.81 11.58
C ASP A 661 33.96 4.33 10.79
N GLN A 662 34.15 4.16 9.49
CA GLN A 662 33.14 3.72 8.52
C GLN A 662 33.42 2.30 7.99
N SER A 663 34.38 1.57 8.57
CA SER A 663 34.79 0.22 8.12
C SER A 663 33.61 -0.74 7.90
N GLY A 664 32.58 -0.68 8.76
CA GLY A 664 31.39 -1.53 8.63
C GLY A 664 30.59 -1.28 7.34
N ARG A 665 30.45 -0.01 6.94
CA ARG A 665 29.76 0.35 5.67
C ARG A 665 30.58 -0.05 4.46
N LEU A 666 31.91 0.05 4.53
CA LEU A 666 32.78 -0.40 3.46
C LEU A 666 32.66 -1.90 3.24
N GLU A 667 32.70 -2.70 4.33
CA GLU A 667 32.58 -4.15 4.26
C GLU A 667 31.23 -4.61 3.68
N GLU A 668 30.13 -3.96 4.09
CA GLU A 668 28.81 -4.21 3.50
C GLU A 668 28.80 -3.84 2.01
N ALA A 669 29.36 -2.70 1.63
CA ALA A 669 29.34 -2.19 0.26
C ALA A 669 30.12 -3.09 -0.72
N ARG A 670 31.19 -3.75 -0.29
CA ARG A 670 31.97 -4.70 -1.14
C ARG A 670 31.10 -5.77 -1.80
N THR A 671 30.04 -6.19 -1.13
CA THR A 671 29.18 -7.29 -1.59
C THR A 671 27.77 -6.85 -1.97
N SER A 672 27.32 -5.68 -1.48
CA SER A 672 25.95 -5.21 -1.66
C SER A 672 25.80 -3.97 -2.55
N PHE A 673 26.88 -3.27 -2.89
CA PHE A 673 26.79 -2.06 -3.70
C PHE A 673 26.32 -2.40 -5.11
N ARG A 674 25.09 -1.97 -5.40
CA ARG A 674 24.34 -2.26 -6.62
C ARG A 674 23.52 -1.03 -6.98
N PRO A 675 24.13 -0.02 -7.61
CA PRO A 675 23.43 1.20 -7.95
C PRO A 675 22.28 0.91 -8.92
N MET A 676 21.15 1.56 -8.64
CA MET A 676 19.93 1.52 -9.43
C MET A 676 19.77 2.80 -10.25
N TYR A 677 20.35 3.89 -9.75
CA TYR A 677 20.36 5.20 -10.39
C TYR A 677 21.78 5.67 -10.55
N TYR A 678 22.03 6.29 -11.69
CA TYR A 678 23.30 6.89 -12.04
C TYR A 678 23.04 8.31 -12.48
N ILE A 679 23.82 9.25 -11.97
CA ILE A 679 23.85 10.63 -12.44
C ILE A 679 25.30 11.00 -12.67
N LYS A 680 25.64 11.39 -13.89
CA LYS A 680 26.94 11.99 -14.19
C LYS A 680 26.76 13.41 -14.69
N MET A 681 27.83 14.19 -14.58
CA MET A 681 27.93 15.50 -15.21
C MET A 681 28.69 15.35 -16.53
N TYR A 682 28.49 16.28 -17.46
CA TYR A 682 29.33 16.36 -18.66
C TYR A 682 30.65 17.06 -18.33
N ASP A 683 31.77 16.56 -18.86
CA ASP A 683 33.09 17.15 -18.64
C ASP A 683 33.19 18.57 -19.25
N GLN A 684 32.49 18.80 -20.36
CA GLN A 684 32.44 20.07 -21.07
C GLN A 684 31.64 21.14 -20.29
N ASP A 685 30.59 20.73 -19.58
CA ASP A 685 29.80 21.60 -18.69
C ASP A 685 29.26 20.80 -17.51
N ARG A 686 29.94 20.93 -16.36
CA ARG A 686 29.59 20.20 -15.13
C ARG A 686 28.21 20.58 -14.55
N GLN A 687 27.55 21.62 -15.07
CA GLN A 687 26.20 22.00 -14.66
C GLN A 687 25.11 21.15 -15.32
N LYS A 688 25.48 20.40 -16.35
CA LYS A 688 24.57 19.58 -17.16
C LYS A 688 24.73 18.12 -16.76
N LEU A 689 23.61 17.42 -16.71
CA LEU A 689 23.50 16.07 -16.21
C LEU A 689 23.09 15.10 -17.32
N GLU A 690 23.58 13.88 -17.19
CA GLU A 690 23.05 12.69 -17.83
C GLU A 690 22.64 11.71 -16.75
N MET A 691 21.48 11.09 -16.90
CA MET A 691 20.91 10.20 -15.91
C MET A 691 20.75 8.80 -16.50
N CYS A 692 20.96 7.76 -15.71
CA CYS A 692 20.65 6.40 -16.13
C CYS A 692 19.98 5.61 -15.00
N PHE A 693 19.05 4.75 -15.36
CA PHE A 693 18.39 3.81 -14.47
C PHE A 693 18.79 2.40 -14.85
N ASP A 694 19.32 1.64 -13.91
CA ASP A 694 19.44 0.19 -14.05
C ASP A 694 18.13 -0.45 -13.61
N THR A 695 17.27 -0.71 -14.60
CA THR A 695 15.95 -1.29 -14.37
C THR A 695 16.02 -2.71 -13.84
N THR A 696 17.12 -3.42 -14.10
CA THR A 696 17.37 -4.78 -13.61
C THR A 696 17.62 -4.79 -12.11
N ASN A 697 18.36 -3.82 -11.58
CA ASN A 697 18.52 -3.67 -10.13
C ASN A 697 17.29 -3.01 -9.47
N TYR A 698 16.54 -2.18 -10.21
CA TYR A 698 15.44 -1.40 -9.63
C TYR A 698 14.10 -2.14 -9.59
N GLN A 699 13.68 -2.80 -10.66
CA GLN A 699 12.32 -3.32 -10.80
C GLN A 699 12.17 -4.76 -10.28
N SER A 700 11.10 -5.04 -9.53
CA SER A 700 10.95 -6.24 -8.69
C SER A 700 10.81 -7.57 -9.45
N GLN A 701 10.41 -7.51 -10.72
CA GLN A 701 10.25 -8.69 -11.58
C GLN A 701 11.58 -9.26 -12.09
N PHE A 702 12.68 -8.52 -12.00
CA PHE A 702 13.98 -9.03 -12.38
C PHE A 702 14.54 -9.95 -11.29
N PRO A 703 15.24 -11.04 -11.65
CA PRO A 703 15.94 -11.87 -10.68
C PRO A 703 17.00 -11.08 -9.89
N GLU A 704 17.25 -11.45 -8.64
CA GLU A 704 18.24 -10.78 -7.79
C GLU A 704 19.68 -10.85 -8.36
N LYS A 705 19.97 -11.85 -9.19
CA LYS A 705 21.29 -12.08 -9.77
C LYS A 705 21.18 -12.27 -11.28
N VAL A 706 21.14 -11.16 -11.99
CA VAL A 706 21.32 -11.11 -13.44
C VAL A 706 22.80 -10.75 -13.72
N PRO A 707 23.48 -11.40 -14.69
CA PRO A 707 24.81 -10.96 -15.12
C PRO A 707 24.77 -9.52 -15.65
N PHE A 708 25.78 -8.70 -15.33
CA PHE A 708 25.77 -7.27 -15.65
C PHE A 708 25.63 -6.98 -17.16
N GLU A 709 26.18 -7.86 -18.01
CA GLU A 709 26.08 -7.80 -19.48
C GLU A 709 24.64 -8.04 -20.01
N GLN A 710 23.76 -8.55 -19.16
CA GLN A 710 22.34 -8.78 -19.44
C GLN A 710 21.43 -7.75 -18.74
N HIS A 711 21.98 -6.78 -18.01
CA HIS A 711 21.18 -5.73 -17.40
C HIS A 711 20.52 -4.84 -18.46
N VAL A 712 19.35 -4.33 -18.11
CA VAL A 712 18.58 -3.39 -18.93
C VAL A 712 18.66 -2.00 -18.30
N PHE A 713 19.21 -1.07 -19.05
CA PHE A 713 19.45 0.30 -18.67
C PHE A 713 18.50 1.25 -19.40
N GLN A 714 18.14 2.35 -18.75
CA GLN A 714 17.42 3.48 -19.34
C GLN A 714 18.26 4.74 -19.15
N THR A 715 19.04 5.09 -20.16
CA THR A 715 19.85 6.32 -20.16
C THR A 715 19.01 7.46 -20.70
N ILE A 716 18.95 8.56 -19.94
CA ILE A 716 18.13 9.74 -20.20
C ILE A 716 19.02 10.92 -20.52
N TYR A 717 18.81 11.46 -21.71
CA TYR A 717 19.44 12.67 -22.18
C TYR A 717 18.45 13.82 -22.13
N LEU A 718 18.88 14.90 -21.47
CA LEU A 718 18.00 15.97 -21.03
C LEU A 718 18.11 17.17 -21.96
N ASN A 719 16.96 17.75 -22.31
CA ASN A 719 16.81 18.98 -23.09
C ASN A 719 17.49 18.98 -24.46
N LYS A 720 16.80 18.40 -25.44
CA LYS A 720 17.23 18.31 -26.84
C LYS A 720 17.63 19.66 -27.43
N ASP A 721 16.78 20.66 -27.24
CA ASP A 721 16.93 21.94 -27.95
C ASP A 721 18.14 22.75 -27.48
N ARG A 722 18.61 22.50 -26.25
CA ARG A 722 19.64 23.33 -25.60
C ARG A 722 20.93 22.59 -25.30
N ASP A 723 20.86 21.30 -25.01
CA ASP A 723 21.97 20.57 -24.41
C ASP A 723 22.34 19.29 -25.23
N SER A 724 21.77 19.07 -26.43
CA SER A 724 21.98 17.85 -27.23
C SER A 724 23.37 17.68 -27.81
N GLU A 725 24.12 18.77 -27.99
CA GLU A 725 25.51 18.75 -28.41
C GLU A 725 26.45 18.11 -27.38
N LEU A 726 26.00 17.96 -26.13
CA LEU A 726 26.76 17.33 -25.05
C LEU A 726 26.50 15.83 -24.96
N TRP A 727 25.39 15.33 -25.52
CA TRP A 727 24.92 13.96 -25.32
C TRP A 727 25.94 12.93 -25.82
N SER A 728 26.13 11.86 -25.05
CA SER A 728 26.90 10.67 -25.45
C SER A 728 26.02 9.55 -26.00
N ASP A 729 24.83 9.88 -26.52
CA ASP A 729 23.85 8.94 -27.04
C ASP A 729 24.37 8.14 -28.25
N ASN A 730 25.23 8.76 -29.06
CA ASN A 730 25.91 8.13 -30.18
C ASN A 730 26.94 7.05 -29.79
N GLU A 731 27.33 6.98 -28.52
CA GLU A 731 28.27 5.96 -28.03
C GLU A 731 27.58 4.67 -27.56
N ILE A 732 26.25 4.68 -27.41
CA ILE A 732 25.48 3.45 -27.16
C ILE A 732 25.44 2.67 -28.48
N ALA A 733 25.90 1.42 -28.45
CA ALA A 733 25.90 0.57 -29.63
C ALA A 733 24.47 0.32 -30.12
N GLU A 734 24.20 0.60 -31.41
CA GLU A 734 22.83 0.54 -31.96
C GLU A 734 22.24 -0.88 -31.90
N ASP A 735 23.05 -1.94 -31.97
CA ASP A 735 22.60 -3.33 -31.81
C ASP A 735 22.23 -3.70 -30.35
N LYS A 736 22.58 -2.84 -29.39
CA LYS A 736 22.24 -2.95 -27.97
C LYS A 736 21.05 -2.08 -27.57
N VAL A 737 20.58 -1.22 -28.46
CA VAL A 737 19.37 -0.42 -28.24
C VAL A 737 18.15 -1.34 -28.30
N ILE A 738 17.37 -1.34 -27.22
CA ILE A 738 16.07 -2.02 -27.14
C ILE A 738 14.98 -1.09 -27.65
N ARG A 739 15.00 0.18 -27.21
CA ARG A 739 13.97 1.18 -27.56
C ARG A 739 14.47 2.60 -27.31
N LYS A 740 13.95 3.58 -28.05
CA LYS A 740 14.14 5.02 -27.81
C LYS A 740 12.78 5.65 -27.56
N ASP A 741 12.62 6.44 -26.51
CA ASP A 741 11.37 7.11 -26.11
C ASP A 741 11.56 8.60 -25.84
N TRP A 742 10.74 9.45 -26.48
CA TRP A 742 10.76 10.90 -26.28
C TRP A 742 9.74 11.35 -25.23
N TRP A 743 10.14 12.29 -24.38
CA TRP A 743 9.34 12.83 -23.28
C TRP A 743 9.25 14.34 -23.34
N HIS A 744 8.04 14.88 -23.19
CA HIS A 744 7.81 16.30 -22.96
C HIS A 744 7.62 16.57 -21.46
N GLN A 745 8.72 16.85 -20.77
CA GLN A 745 8.81 16.84 -19.31
C GLN A 745 8.68 18.26 -18.73
N LEU A 746 7.90 18.42 -17.65
CA LEU A 746 7.76 19.70 -16.96
C LEU A 746 9.04 20.10 -16.21
N CYS A 747 9.45 21.36 -16.34
CA CYS A 747 10.54 21.95 -15.56
C CYS A 747 10.04 22.64 -14.28
N HIS A 748 10.38 22.11 -13.10
CA HIS A 748 10.02 22.69 -11.78
C HIS A 748 10.87 23.91 -11.36
N SER A 749 11.07 24.85 -12.28
CA SER A 749 11.73 26.11 -11.94
C SER A 749 10.93 26.94 -10.92
N TYR A 750 11.58 27.89 -10.25
CA TYR A 750 10.92 28.82 -9.34
C TYR A 750 9.76 29.58 -10.00
N THR A 751 9.83 29.79 -11.32
CA THR A 751 8.74 30.43 -12.07
C THR A 751 7.47 29.59 -12.12
N HIS A 752 7.56 28.25 -12.05
CA HIS A 752 6.39 27.38 -11.95
C HIS A 752 5.64 27.62 -10.63
N TYR A 753 6.38 27.70 -9.52
CA TYR A 753 5.82 27.97 -8.18
C TYR A 753 5.38 29.42 -7.98
N LEU A 754 5.87 30.35 -8.79
CA LEU A 754 5.46 31.76 -8.74
C LEU A 754 4.26 32.06 -9.66
N LEU A 755 4.24 31.49 -10.86
CA LEU A 755 3.34 31.90 -11.96
C LEU A 755 2.26 30.86 -12.30
N VAL A 756 2.39 29.62 -11.85
CA VAL A 756 1.43 28.54 -12.13
C VAL A 756 0.71 28.09 -10.86
N VAL A 757 1.45 27.51 -9.91
CA VAL A 757 0.87 26.83 -8.73
C VAL A 757 -0.08 27.74 -7.92
N PRO A 758 0.25 29.00 -7.58
CA PRO A 758 -0.66 29.86 -6.82
C PRO A 758 -1.87 30.33 -7.63
N TRP A 759 -1.81 30.24 -8.97
CA TRP A 759 -2.80 30.82 -9.87
C TRP A 759 -3.79 29.80 -10.41
N ILE A 760 -3.53 28.49 -10.23
CA ILE A 760 -4.37 27.42 -10.74
C ILE A 760 -5.81 27.48 -10.17
N MET A 761 -5.98 27.90 -8.92
CA MET A 761 -7.30 28.07 -8.28
C MET A 761 -8.21 29.06 -9.01
N PHE A 762 -7.63 30.01 -9.76
CA PHE A 762 -8.42 30.97 -10.53
C PHE A 762 -8.82 30.46 -11.90
N LEU A 763 -8.29 29.31 -12.34
CA LEU A 763 -8.68 28.64 -13.57
C LEU A 763 -9.77 27.59 -13.33
N GLN A 764 -9.73 26.89 -12.18
CA GLN A 764 -10.62 25.75 -11.93
C GLN A 764 -12.11 26.13 -11.99
N ALA A 765 -12.88 25.29 -12.67
CA ALA A 765 -14.34 25.38 -12.83
C ALA A 765 -14.84 26.69 -13.48
N ARG A 766 -13.96 27.44 -14.15
CA ARG A 766 -14.35 28.58 -14.98
C ARG A 766 -14.74 28.08 -16.37
N ASN A 767 -15.84 28.61 -16.91
CA ASN A 767 -16.38 28.21 -18.22
C ASN A 767 -16.60 26.69 -18.33
N SER A 768 -16.96 26.02 -17.23
CA SER A 768 -17.11 24.56 -17.14
C SER A 768 -15.83 23.76 -17.49
N VAL A 769 -14.65 24.37 -17.32
CA VAL A 769 -13.35 23.72 -17.55
C VAL A 769 -12.62 23.49 -16.22
N ARG A 770 -12.07 22.28 -16.06
CA ARG A 770 -11.17 21.92 -14.96
C ARG A 770 -9.85 21.40 -15.51
N PHE A 771 -8.78 21.57 -14.76
CA PHE A 771 -7.44 21.14 -15.12
C PHE A 771 -6.92 20.13 -14.10
N GLY A 772 -6.41 19.00 -14.58
CA GLY A 772 -5.77 17.97 -13.78
C GLY A 772 -4.44 17.54 -14.41
N GLY A 773 -3.55 16.98 -13.61
CA GLY A 773 -2.20 16.60 -14.00
C GLY A 773 -1.19 16.95 -12.91
N SER A 774 -0.04 16.28 -12.90
CA SER A 774 1.00 16.51 -11.90
C SER A 774 1.58 17.94 -11.98
N TRP A 775 1.52 18.57 -13.16
CA TRP A 775 1.98 19.94 -13.39
C TRP A 775 1.23 21.01 -12.60
N THR A 776 0.09 20.69 -11.98
CA THR A 776 -0.62 21.63 -11.11
C THR A 776 0.11 21.89 -9.80
N LEU A 777 1.09 21.05 -9.41
CA LEU A 777 1.86 21.21 -8.17
C LEU A 777 3.32 20.74 -8.27
N VAL A 778 3.55 19.44 -8.45
CA VAL A 778 4.88 18.81 -8.55
C VAL A 778 4.76 17.50 -9.31
N ASN A 779 5.77 17.13 -10.11
CA ASN A 779 5.71 15.95 -10.96
C ASN A 779 5.82 14.67 -10.13
N ALA A 780 4.67 14.15 -9.71
CA ALA A 780 4.53 12.89 -9.01
C ALA A 780 3.24 12.21 -9.43
N HIS A 781 3.26 10.87 -9.51
CA HIS A 781 2.09 10.07 -9.80
C HIS A 781 0.96 10.33 -8.79
N GLU A 782 1.31 10.47 -7.51
CA GLU A 782 0.37 10.82 -6.44
C GLU A 782 -0.38 12.13 -6.70
N VAL A 783 0.32 13.18 -7.14
CA VAL A 783 -0.30 14.48 -7.46
C VAL A 783 -1.22 14.34 -8.66
N ALA A 784 -0.84 13.55 -9.67
CA ALA A 784 -1.72 13.29 -10.81
C ALA A 784 -3.03 12.62 -10.35
N ILE A 785 -2.96 11.56 -9.54
CA ILE A 785 -4.15 10.88 -8.98
C ILE A 785 -5.01 11.85 -8.16
N ILE A 786 -4.41 12.62 -7.23
CA ILE A 786 -5.11 13.60 -6.40
C ILE A 786 -5.78 14.68 -7.26
N SER A 787 -5.09 15.18 -8.29
CA SER A 787 -5.61 16.24 -9.15
C SER A 787 -6.86 15.83 -9.94
N GLY A 788 -6.89 14.59 -10.43
CA GLY A 788 -8.05 14.00 -11.10
C GLY A 788 -9.23 13.79 -10.15
N LEU A 789 -8.95 13.25 -8.97
CA LEU A 789 -9.94 13.08 -7.91
C LEU A 789 -10.52 14.43 -7.46
N ALA A 790 -9.69 15.46 -7.31
CA ALA A 790 -10.14 16.81 -6.97
C ALA A 790 -11.08 17.41 -8.02
N ALA A 791 -10.83 17.16 -9.32
CA ALA A 791 -11.74 17.57 -10.39
C ALA A 791 -13.10 16.86 -10.31
N ALA A 792 -13.09 15.54 -10.03
CA ALA A 792 -14.32 14.78 -9.81
C ALA A 792 -15.11 15.28 -8.58
N VAL A 793 -14.42 15.55 -7.46
CA VAL A 793 -15.05 16.07 -6.23
C VAL A 793 -15.64 17.46 -6.44
N ASP A 794 -14.94 18.34 -7.17
CA ASP A 794 -15.46 19.67 -7.51
C ASP A 794 -16.71 19.60 -8.41
N LEU A 795 -16.79 18.59 -9.30
CA LEU A 795 -17.97 18.31 -10.12
C LEU A 795 -19.16 17.76 -9.31
N GLY A 796 -18.92 17.28 -8.09
CA GLY A 796 -19.93 16.78 -7.17
C GLY A 796 -19.78 15.30 -6.81
N ALA A 797 -18.74 14.60 -7.26
CA ALA A 797 -18.42 13.27 -6.76
C ALA A 797 -18.05 13.31 -5.26
N ASP A 798 -18.18 12.18 -4.58
CA ASP A 798 -17.76 12.05 -3.20
C ASP A 798 -16.24 11.82 -3.13
N TYR A 799 -15.60 12.44 -2.13
CA TYR A 799 -14.25 12.03 -1.76
C TYR A 799 -14.35 10.70 -1.02
N PRO A 800 -13.64 9.65 -1.43
CA PRO A 800 -13.86 8.30 -0.90
C PRO A 800 -13.65 8.20 0.62
N GLU A 801 -14.52 7.43 1.29
CA GLU A 801 -14.51 7.27 2.75
C GLU A 801 -13.20 6.64 3.29
N ASP A 802 -12.64 5.66 2.57
CA ASP A 802 -11.31 5.07 2.85
C ASP A 802 -10.24 6.17 2.92
N LEU A 803 -10.16 6.99 1.88
CA LEU A 803 -9.18 8.07 1.75
C LEU A 803 -9.46 9.25 2.71
N GLU A 804 -10.70 9.43 3.18
CA GLU A 804 -11.06 10.42 4.20
C GLU A 804 -10.75 9.97 5.63
N ASN A 805 -10.79 8.66 5.87
CA ASN A 805 -10.42 8.04 7.14
C ASN A 805 -8.91 7.88 7.28
N ASP A 806 -8.17 7.76 6.18
CA ASP A 806 -6.73 7.90 6.15
C ASP A 806 -6.31 9.34 6.46
N ARG A 807 -5.57 9.52 7.57
CA ARG A 807 -5.16 10.85 8.05
C ARG A 807 -4.24 11.58 7.08
N PHE A 808 -3.36 10.87 6.38
CA PHE A 808 -2.41 11.47 5.45
C PHE A 808 -3.07 11.78 4.12
N ALA A 809 -3.74 10.79 3.54
CA ALA A 809 -4.44 10.97 2.27
C ALA A 809 -5.44 12.14 2.38
N PHE A 810 -6.22 12.18 3.47
CA PHE A 810 -7.13 13.29 3.74
C PHE A 810 -6.43 14.65 3.89
N LEU A 811 -5.28 14.71 4.57
CA LEU A 811 -4.51 15.95 4.71
C LEU A 811 -3.98 16.42 3.34
N CYS A 812 -3.37 15.51 2.58
CA CYS A 812 -2.86 15.80 1.23
C CYS A 812 -3.97 16.28 0.31
N PHE A 813 -5.10 15.57 0.25
CA PHE A 813 -6.24 15.97 -0.55
C PHE A 813 -6.78 17.35 -0.13
N ARG A 814 -6.94 17.60 1.17
CA ARG A 814 -7.47 18.87 1.68
C ARG A 814 -6.53 20.04 1.38
N LEU A 815 -5.22 19.87 1.53
CA LEU A 815 -4.23 20.90 1.20
C LEU A 815 -4.16 21.13 -0.31
N TYR A 816 -4.18 20.07 -1.12
CA TYR A 816 -4.27 20.18 -2.56
C TYR A 816 -5.56 20.88 -3.00
N TYR A 817 -6.71 20.56 -2.41
CA TYR A 817 -7.99 21.18 -2.76
C TYR A 817 -8.04 22.66 -2.37
N LEU A 818 -7.43 23.03 -1.24
CA LEU A 818 -7.26 24.43 -0.85
C LEU A 818 -6.38 25.18 -1.84
N LEU A 819 -5.21 24.65 -2.18
CA LEU A 819 -4.26 25.28 -3.10
C LEU A 819 -4.79 25.34 -4.53
N GLY A 820 -5.37 24.22 -4.98
CA GLY A 820 -5.76 23.96 -6.35
C GLY A 820 -7.11 24.56 -6.73
N TYR A 821 -8.06 24.65 -5.80
CA TYR A 821 -9.43 25.13 -6.03
C TYR A 821 -9.80 26.34 -5.16
N GLY A 822 -8.95 26.77 -4.22
CA GLY A 822 -9.28 27.83 -3.27
C GLY A 822 -10.37 27.44 -2.27
N LYS A 823 -10.63 26.13 -2.10
CA LYS A 823 -11.75 25.60 -1.33
C LYS A 823 -11.26 24.73 -0.18
N TRP A 824 -11.81 24.94 1.00
CA TRP A 824 -11.56 24.05 2.15
C TRP A 824 -12.53 22.88 2.12
N TYR A 825 -12.01 21.67 1.85
CA TYR A 825 -12.83 20.47 1.85
C TYR A 825 -13.28 20.13 3.29
N ARG A 826 -14.60 20.09 3.51
CA ARG A 826 -15.20 19.71 4.81
C ARG A 826 -15.39 18.20 4.85
N ARG A 827 -14.97 17.62 5.98
CA ARG A 827 -15.04 16.18 6.22
C ARG A 827 -16.52 15.73 6.20
N LYS A 828 -16.84 14.65 5.47
CA LYS A 828 -18.20 14.10 5.36
C LYS A 828 -18.43 12.90 6.30
N TYR A 829 -17.44 12.03 6.43
CA TYR A 829 -17.46 10.84 7.27
C TYR A 829 -16.84 11.22 8.63
N SER A 830 -17.60 11.13 9.72
CA SER A 830 -17.14 11.54 11.06
C SER A 830 -15.95 10.69 11.54
N LYS A 831 -15.23 11.12 12.60
CA LYS A 831 -14.23 10.27 13.28
C LYS A 831 -14.96 9.11 13.98
N GLY A 832 -15.28 8.06 13.23
CA GLY A 832 -15.92 6.81 13.67
C GLY A 832 -15.38 5.61 12.89
N ALA A 833 -15.87 4.40 13.17
CA ALA A 833 -15.50 3.22 12.41
C ALA A 833 -15.95 3.35 10.93
N PRO A 834 -15.18 2.84 9.95
CA PRO A 834 -15.56 2.93 8.54
C PRO A 834 -16.94 2.34 8.30
N THR A 835 -17.83 3.11 7.67
CA THR A 835 -19.24 2.76 7.50
C THR A 835 -19.46 1.78 6.36
N THR A 836 -18.63 1.83 5.32
CA THR A 836 -18.67 0.90 4.18
C THR A 836 -17.61 -0.21 4.27
N GLN A 837 -17.87 -1.35 3.64
CA GLN A 837 -16.87 -2.43 3.53
C GLN A 837 -15.62 -1.95 2.77
N LEU A 838 -15.82 -1.20 1.68
CA LEU A 838 -14.74 -0.57 0.92
C LEU A 838 -13.85 0.30 1.81
N ALA A 839 -14.44 1.06 2.75
CA ALA A 839 -13.68 1.87 3.69
C ALA A 839 -12.96 1.07 4.78
N ARG A 840 -13.46 -0.12 5.14
CA ARG A 840 -12.77 -1.07 6.02
C ARG A 840 -11.57 -1.70 5.31
N ASP A 841 -11.77 -2.16 4.09
CA ASP A 841 -10.71 -2.77 3.27
C ASP A 841 -9.63 -1.73 2.94
N GLY A 842 -10.05 -0.53 2.55
CA GLY A 842 -9.18 0.59 2.20
C GLY A 842 -8.31 1.13 3.33
N ALA A 843 -8.63 0.84 4.59
CA ALA A 843 -7.78 1.20 5.72
C ALA A 843 -6.42 0.46 5.71
N SER A 844 -6.35 -0.68 5.01
CA SER A 844 -5.13 -1.50 4.92
C SER A 844 -4.29 -1.23 3.68
N TRP A 845 -4.85 -0.62 2.62
CA TRP A 845 -4.16 -0.49 1.32
C TRP A 845 -2.94 0.44 1.33
N PRO A 846 -2.99 1.62 2.00
CA PRO A 846 -1.84 2.51 2.08
C PRO A 846 -0.83 2.11 3.16
N THR A 847 -1.17 1.15 4.02
CA THR A 847 -0.36 0.67 5.16
C THR A 847 -0.17 -0.84 5.15
N SER A 848 -0.32 -1.49 3.99
CA SER A 848 -0.08 -2.93 3.80
C SER A 848 1.42 -3.20 3.92
N THR A 849 1.89 -4.42 3.60
CA THR A 849 3.28 -4.86 3.78
C THR A 849 4.33 -3.82 3.37
N TYR A 850 4.01 -2.95 2.40
CA TYR A 850 4.90 -1.94 1.82
C TYR A 850 4.30 -0.53 1.76
N GLY A 851 3.35 -0.21 2.63
CA GLY A 851 2.72 1.12 2.74
C GLY A 851 3.25 1.95 3.92
N GLY A 852 3.28 3.28 3.80
CA GLY A 852 3.79 4.18 4.85
C GLY A 852 2.76 4.48 5.95
N VAL A 853 3.18 4.52 7.22
CA VAL A 853 2.31 4.95 8.34
C VAL A 853 2.58 6.42 8.68
N TYR A 854 1.64 7.31 8.34
CA TYR A 854 1.73 8.72 8.73
C TYR A 854 1.27 8.96 10.18
N GLN A 855 2.15 9.57 10.99
CA GLN A 855 1.88 9.85 12.41
C GLN A 855 1.49 11.32 12.70
N GLY A 856 1.31 12.17 11.68
CA GLY A 856 0.90 13.57 11.82
C GLY A 856 1.98 14.60 11.45
N PRO A 857 1.63 15.90 11.34
CA PRO A 857 2.58 16.93 10.93
C PRO A 857 3.52 17.26 12.09
N GLY A 858 4.84 17.22 11.86
CA GLY A 858 5.83 17.66 12.84
C GLY A 858 6.06 16.72 14.03
N VAL A 859 5.60 15.47 13.98
CA VAL A 859 5.86 14.48 15.04
C VAL A 859 6.84 13.42 14.56
N ALA A 860 8.08 13.84 14.41
CA ALA A 860 9.19 12.93 14.51
C ALA A 860 9.39 12.59 16.01
N THR A 861 8.56 11.68 16.53
CA THR A 861 8.89 10.99 17.79
C THR A 861 10.24 10.27 17.65
N GLN A 862 10.64 9.94 16.41
CA GLN A 862 11.97 9.47 16.04
C GLN A 862 13.06 10.56 16.03
N GLU A 863 12.82 11.81 15.60
CA GLU A 863 13.87 12.86 15.68
C GLU A 863 14.10 13.28 17.13
N ARG A 864 13.07 13.36 17.99
CA ARG A 864 13.29 13.65 19.42
C ARG A 864 13.81 12.45 20.20
N ARG A 865 13.60 11.21 19.75
CA ARG A 865 14.24 10.03 20.37
C ARG A 865 15.66 9.83 19.87
N CYS A 866 15.98 9.98 18.59
CA CYS A 866 17.37 9.97 18.13
C CYS A 866 18.14 11.11 18.79
N TRP A 867 17.63 12.34 18.78
CA TRP A 867 18.28 13.46 19.44
C TRP A 867 18.38 13.30 20.97
N ARG A 868 17.34 12.79 21.67
CA ARG A 868 17.42 12.53 23.13
C ARG A 868 18.15 11.24 23.48
N GLN A 869 18.24 10.25 22.60
CA GLN A 869 19.03 9.03 22.78
C GLN A 869 20.49 9.35 22.51
N GLU A 870 20.83 10.13 21.49
CA GLU A 870 22.16 10.70 21.24
C GLU A 870 22.62 11.61 22.39
N MET A 871 21.72 12.42 22.96
CA MET A 871 21.99 13.20 24.18
C MET A 871 22.06 12.32 25.46
N LYS A 872 21.47 11.12 25.46
CA LYS A 872 21.51 10.16 26.59
C LYS A 872 22.65 9.15 26.48
N THR A 873 23.20 8.92 25.28
CA THR A 873 24.28 7.96 25.01
C THR A 873 25.67 8.56 25.13
N GLY A 874 25.79 9.83 25.55
CA GLY A 874 27.04 10.38 26.08
C GLY A 874 28.24 10.28 25.13
N ARG A 875 28.03 10.29 23.80
CA ARG A 875 29.14 10.25 22.84
C ARG A 875 29.70 11.64 22.58
N SER A 876 30.36 12.16 23.61
CA SER A 876 31.66 12.81 23.50
C SER A 876 32.48 12.32 24.69
N THR A 877 33.54 11.55 24.38
CA THR A 877 34.68 11.15 25.23
C THR A 877 34.35 10.47 26.58
N ASP A 878 34.43 9.13 26.63
CA ASP A 878 35.52 8.40 27.30
C ASP A 878 35.20 6.93 27.62
N ASN A 879 36.18 6.09 27.30
CA ASN A 879 36.55 4.82 27.93
C ASN A 879 35.81 3.50 27.61
N LEU A 880 36.54 2.72 26.78
CA LEU A 880 37.03 1.36 27.02
C LEU A 880 36.17 0.16 26.58
N ALA A 881 36.83 -0.62 25.73
CA ALA A 881 36.58 -1.99 25.32
C ALA A 881 36.35 -2.96 26.49
N GLN A 882 35.55 -4.00 26.24
CA GLN A 882 36.02 -5.39 26.25
C GLN A 882 34.96 -6.36 25.67
N ASP A 883 35.44 -7.18 24.75
CA ASP A 883 34.97 -8.52 24.35
C ASP A 883 33.69 -8.73 23.51
N ASN A 884 33.97 -9.22 22.29
CA ASN A 884 33.15 -9.89 21.27
C ASN A 884 32.12 -10.91 21.81
N GLY A 885 31.04 -11.28 21.10
CA GLY A 885 30.74 -11.02 19.70
C GLY A 885 29.39 -11.60 19.24
N GLY A 886 29.07 -11.37 17.97
CA GLY A 886 28.29 -12.31 17.16
C GLY A 886 26.87 -11.94 16.75
N ARG A 887 26.78 -11.13 15.67
CA ARG A 887 25.84 -11.20 14.53
C ARG A 887 24.32 -10.95 14.73
N SER A 888 23.94 -9.71 14.35
CA SER A 888 22.94 -9.35 13.31
C SER A 888 22.28 -10.51 12.57
N GLN A 889 20.98 -10.58 12.25
CA GLN A 889 19.84 -9.65 12.14
C GLN A 889 18.61 -10.57 11.82
N PRO A 890 17.36 -10.08 11.72
CA PRO A 890 16.92 -8.68 11.71
C PRO A 890 16.07 -8.25 12.91
#